data_AF-A0ABD5F0R1-F1
#
_entry.id   AF-A0ABD5F0R1-F1
#
_cell.length_a   1.000
_cell.length_b   1.000
_cell.length_c   1.000
_cell.angle_alpha   90.00
_cell.angle_beta   90.00
_cell.angle_gamma   90.00
#
_symmetry.space_group_name_H-M   'P 1'
#
loop_
_entity.id
_entity.type
_entity.pdbx_description
1 polymer ?
#
loop_
_entity_poly.entity_id
_entity_poly.type
_entity_poly.pdbx_seq_one_letter_code
_entity_poly.pdbx_strand_id
1 'polypeptide(L)'
;MRPKHSAGAHGPLRRRAAASATAASLGLIMALGGGLASPAAAADTATLSGIVLGVGADETQRTVTWYSSADTAQKIQVAPTSRVTGGAFPADAATFDALGAANIATSGGYNRHATITGLQENTAYSYRVGGEGNWSTAYTFRTQDFEGPYDFLFLGDPQIGSSGDIAKDQAGWQDTLDVATRANPDTELLVSGGDQVETANTESQWNAFLAPDQLRQYPWAATIGNHDVGGKAYEQHFSTPNTDRSGAYYSNGNPASNTSGGDYWYIYKDVLFIDLNSNSYATTQGGGGDEAHTKYVSDVIEQHGSEAKWKVLVYHHAIYSPASHAKDSDNKKRRVDFPTTFSKLGVDLVLQGHDHSYSRSYLVKNGEKADKNEQPGAADVYPGPGGVLYVTANSASGSKYYDITAPDSSGTSGAGNGADPLNPKNYWYNSVQNQEHVRTYVKVQVRNDKLVVENLRSGTCAAPNSEVEHGLSCTNTASGQPVGSVVDKVSVHPYHGDGQSLQVNVPDPAPGEFGWTIDGYNGLVDLGTAKERDGDHFTAAGKINPILVSDTRRTLSPWSVSADVSDFKDAAKTFSGAYLGWTPYLLDAGAGAKAGASVASGYDDQGKGLSVSRGLGSADQGHARGKARLGADLDLKIPDSVRKGGYRATLTITALSS
;
A
#
# COMPACT_ATOMS: atom_id res chain seq x y z
N MET A 1 -2.28 -68.83 4.44
CA MET A 1 -2.80 -70.09 5.04
C MET A 1 -3.41 -69.80 6.42
N ARG A 2 -4.15 -70.75 7.00
CA ARG A 2 -4.78 -70.75 8.35
C ARG A 2 -4.03 -71.75 9.26
N PRO A 3 -4.34 -71.91 10.58
CA PRO A 3 -4.59 -70.93 11.67
C PRO A 3 -3.96 -71.42 13.03
N LYS A 4 -4.61 -71.15 14.18
CA LYS A 4 -4.48 -71.75 15.56
C LYS A 4 -3.61 -70.97 16.58
N HIS A 5 -3.94 -70.86 17.88
CA HIS A 5 -5.20 -71.11 18.63
C HIS A 5 -5.18 -70.57 20.10
N SER A 6 -6.37 -70.26 20.65
CA SER A 6 -6.82 -70.59 22.04
C SER A 6 -6.23 -69.81 23.26
N ALA A 7 -6.96 -69.50 24.35
CA ALA A 7 -8.43 -69.32 24.57
C ALA A 7 -8.74 -68.72 25.98
N GLY A 8 -9.93 -68.09 26.10
CA GLY A 8 -10.87 -68.22 27.25
C GLY A 8 -10.68 -67.27 28.45
N ALA A 9 -11.68 -66.97 29.28
CA ALA A 9 -13.16 -67.14 29.24
C ALA A 9 -13.77 -66.19 30.33
N HIS A 10 -15.08 -65.98 30.57
CA HIS A 10 -16.36 -66.55 30.11
C HIS A 10 -17.47 -65.44 30.11
N GLY A 11 -18.78 -65.79 30.12
CA GLY A 11 -19.92 -64.87 30.40
C GLY A 11 -20.62 -65.23 31.74
N PRO A 12 -21.96 -65.06 31.93
CA PRO A 12 -22.97 -64.63 30.93
C PRO A 12 -24.22 -63.81 31.40
N LEU A 13 -24.82 -63.02 30.49
CA LEU A 13 -26.28 -62.68 30.40
C LEU A 13 -26.90 -61.83 31.55
N ARG A 14 -28.11 -61.20 31.45
CA ARG A 14 -29.16 -61.21 30.41
C ARG A 14 -29.96 -59.87 30.34
N ARG A 15 -30.50 -59.59 29.14
CA ARG A 15 -31.41 -58.49 28.76
C ARG A 15 -32.60 -58.23 29.72
N ARG A 16 -33.06 -56.98 29.77
CA ARG A 16 -34.40 -56.59 29.23
C ARG A 16 -34.49 -55.07 28.98
N ALA A 17 -35.39 -54.68 28.08
CA ALA A 17 -35.72 -53.29 27.79
C ALA A 17 -37.25 -53.11 27.91
N ALA A 18 -37.68 -51.91 28.29
CA ALA A 18 -39.07 -51.46 28.22
C ALA A 18 -39.06 -49.94 28.09
N ALA A 19 -39.87 -49.40 27.18
CA ALA A 19 -40.13 -47.97 27.07
C ALA A 19 -41.55 -47.66 27.59
N SER A 20 -41.73 -46.51 28.22
CA SER A 20 -43.05 -45.96 28.58
C SER A 20 -42.91 -44.45 28.73
N ALA A 21 -43.84 -43.69 28.16
CA ALA A 21 -43.88 -42.24 28.25
C ALA A 21 -44.86 -41.79 29.34
N THR A 22 -44.66 -40.60 29.91
CA THR A 22 -45.70 -39.91 30.69
C THR A 22 -45.51 -38.40 30.56
N ALA A 23 -46.58 -37.63 30.76
CA ALA A 23 -46.70 -36.25 30.28
C ALA A 23 -46.34 -35.17 31.32
N ALA A 24 -46.44 -33.91 30.87
CA ALA A 24 -45.97 -32.72 31.58
C ALA A 24 -46.73 -32.38 32.88
N SER A 25 -46.13 -31.48 33.67
CA SER A 25 -46.81 -30.70 34.72
C SER A 25 -46.17 -29.32 34.79
N LEU A 26 -46.96 -28.24 34.70
CA LEU A 26 -46.47 -26.88 34.96
C LEU A 26 -46.34 -26.68 36.48
N GLY A 27 -45.16 -26.25 36.94
CA GLY A 27 -44.91 -25.85 38.32
C GLY A 27 -44.45 -24.40 38.39
N LEU A 28 -45.39 -23.45 38.52
CA LEU A 28 -45.06 -22.02 38.64
C LEU A 28 -44.55 -21.71 40.05
N ILE A 29 -43.24 -21.60 40.23
CA ILE A 29 -42.61 -21.14 41.47
C ILE A 29 -42.02 -19.74 41.23
N MET A 30 -42.73 -18.71 41.71
CA MET A 30 -42.16 -17.37 41.85
C MET A 30 -41.22 -17.33 43.06
N ALA A 31 -39.97 -17.74 42.86
CA ALA A 31 -38.92 -17.50 43.84
C ALA A 31 -38.39 -16.06 43.67
N LEU A 32 -38.51 -15.24 44.71
CA LEU A 32 -37.91 -13.90 44.80
C LEU A 32 -36.38 -14.03 44.97
N GLY A 33 -35.70 -14.40 43.89
CA GLY A 33 -34.24 -14.42 43.82
C GLY A 33 -33.70 -12.99 43.86
N GLY A 34 -33.18 -12.57 45.01
CA GLY A 34 -32.43 -11.33 45.14
C GLY A 34 -31.20 -11.40 44.24
N GLY A 35 -31.24 -10.71 43.11
CA GLY A 35 -30.16 -10.71 42.13
C GLY A 35 -28.91 -10.05 42.69
N LEU A 36 -28.00 -10.87 43.23
CA LEU A 36 -26.58 -10.52 43.27
C LEU A 36 -26.11 -10.43 41.81
N ALA A 37 -26.27 -9.24 41.23
CA ALA A 37 -25.56 -8.88 40.02
C ALA A 37 -24.08 -8.90 40.35
N SER A 38 -23.41 -10.01 40.02
CA SER A 38 -21.96 -9.99 39.80
C SER A 38 -21.67 -8.77 38.93
N PRO A 39 -20.76 -7.86 39.32
CA PRO A 39 -20.41 -6.76 38.45
C PRO A 39 -19.95 -7.37 37.13
N ALA A 40 -20.57 -6.97 36.03
CA ALA A 40 -20.07 -7.31 34.71
C ALA A 40 -18.66 -6.71 34.65
N ALA A 41 -17.65 -7.56 34.75
CA ALA A 41 -16.28 -7.14 34.54
C ALA A 41 -16.23 -6.51 33.16
N ALA A 42 -15.80 -5.24 33.08
CA ALA A 42 -15.49 -4.64 31.81
C ALA A 42 -14.45 -5.56 31.15
N ALA A 43 -14.77 -6.11 29.98
CA ALA A 43 -13.83 -6.95 29.25
C ALA A 43 -12.57 -6.12 29.01
N ASP A 44 -11.40 -6.69 29.34
CA ASP A 44 -10.13 -5.97 29.20
C ASP A 44 -10.00 -5.42 27.78
N THR A 45 -9.71 -4.13 27.68
CA THR A 45 -9.65 -3.42 26.40
C THR A 45 -8.46 -3.96 25.61
N ALA A 46 -8.74 -4.68 24.53
CA ALA A 46 -7.73 -5.42 23.79
C ALA A 46 -6.66 -4.47 23.25
N THR A 47 -5.42 -4.64 23.72
CA THR A 47 -4.28 -3.89 23.18
C THR A 47 -4.02 -4.35 21.76
N LEU A 48 -3.94 -3.41 20.82
CA LEU A 48 -3.71 -3.66 19.40
C LEU A 48 -2.29 -3.20 19.03
N SER A 49 -1.53 -4.07 18.36
CA SER A 49 -0.10 -3.87 18.07
C SER A 49 0.29 -4.56 16.75
N GLY A 50 1.53 -4.35 16.28
CA GLY A 50 2.05 -5.02 15.07
C GLY A 50 1.23 -4.74 13.80
N ILE A 51 0.64 -3.54 13.70
CA ILE A 51 -0.26 -3.18 12.60
C ILE A 51 0.56 -2.91 11.34
N VAL A 52 0.31 -3.68 10.28
CA VAL A 52 0.96 -3.54 8.95
C VAL A 52 -0.08 -3.54 7.83
N LEU A 53 0.14 -2.70 6.83
CA LEU A 53 -0.61 -2.63 5.57
C LEU A 53 0.12 -3.49 4.53
N GLY A 54 -0.54 -4.52 4.00
CA GLY A 54 0.01 -5.42 2.99
C GLY A 54 -0.62 -5.23 1.60
N VAL A 55 0.02 -5.84 0.60
CA VAL A 55 -0.53 -5.92 -0.77
C VAL A 55 -1.83 -6.71 -0.82
N GLY A 56 -2.78 -6.24 -1.63
CA GLY A 56 -3.93 -7.05 -2.07
C GLY A 56 -3.57 -7.91 -3.30
N ALA A 57 -4.54 -8.61 -3.86
CA ALA A 57 -4.34 -9.35 -5.11
C ALA A 57 -4.22 -8.44 -6.35
N ASP A 58 -4.74 -7.20 -6.23
CA ASP A 58 -4.82 -6.15 -7.24
C ASP A 58 -4.83 -4.75 -6.56
N GLU A 59 -4.87 -3.68 -7.34
CA GLU A 59 -4.81 -2.28 -6.87
C GLU A 59 -6.07 -1.86 -6.09
N THR A 60 -7.20 -2.53 -6.32
CA THR A 60 -8.48 -2.28 -5.64
C THR A 60 -8.52 -2.90 -4.23
N GLN A 61 -7.50 -3.69 -3.86
CA GLN A 61 -7.42 -4.44 -2.61
C GLN A 61 -6.17 -4.07 -1.77
N ARG A 62 -6.29 -4.15 -0.44
CA ARG A 62 -5.14 -4.12 0.49
C ARG A 62 -5.41 -5.06 1.67
N THR A 63 -4.41 -5.80 2.14
CA THR A 63 -4.53 -6.52 3.42
C THR A 63 -4.12 -5.61 4.57
N VAL A 64 -4.66 -5.84 5.76
CA VAL A 64 -4.11 -5.30 7.02
C VAL A 64 -4.01 -6.45 8.00
N THR A 65 -2.86 -6.58 8.66
CA THR A 65 -2.60 -7.59 9.70
C THR A 65 -2.19 -6.90 11.00
N TRP A 66 -2.59 -7.44 12.15
CA TRP A 66 -2.28 -6.93 13.48
C TRP A 66 -2.39 -7.99 14.57
N TYR A 67 -1.81 -7.71 15.74
CA TYR A 67 -1.99 -8.49 16.97
C TYR A 67 -3.02 -7.84 17.90
N SER A 68 -3.74 -8.67 18.64
CA SER A 68 -4.72 -8.34 19.68
C SER A 68 -4.40 -9.11 20.96
N SER A 69 -4.45 -8.44 22.12
CA SER A 69 -4.23 -9.10 23.41
C SER A 69 -5.39 -10.01 23.87
N ALA A 70 -6.55 -9.96 23.21
CA ALA A 70 -7.73 -10.75 23.59
C ALA A 70 -8.54 -11.25 22.37
N ASP A 71 -9.24 -12.39 22.54
CA ASP A 71 -10.02 -13.05 21.49
C ASP A 71 -11.40 -12.39 21.29
N THR A 72 -11.38 -11.20 20.72
CA THR A 72 -12.60 -10.44 20.40
C THR A 72 -12.87 -10.44 18.91
N ALA A 73 -14.15 -10.35 18.54
CA ALA A 73 -14.54 -10.05 17.18
C ALA A 73 -14.07 -8.63 16.83
N GLN A 74 -13.31 -8.50 15.75
CA GLN A 74 -12.70 -7.25 15.31
C GLN A 74 -12.89 -7.08 13.81
N LYS A 75 -12.64 -5.87 13.31
CA LYS A 75 -12.81 -5.47 11.92
C LYS A 75 -11.86 -4.32 11.57
N ILE A 76 -11.61 -4.12 10.28
CA ILE A 76 -11.15 -2.84 9.75
C ILE A 76 -12.37 -1.92 9.63
N GLN A 77 -12.23 -0.63 9.92
CA GLN A 77 -13.09 0.43 9.40
C GLN A 77 -12.28 1.37 8.51
N VAL A 78 -12.78 1.68 7.32
CA VAL A 78 -12.08 2.48 6.30
C VAL A 78 -13.03 3.44 5.60
N ALA A 79 -12.54 4.65 5.30
CA ALA A 79 -13.28 5.67 4.55
C ALA A 79 -12.29 6.57 3.77
N PRO A 80 -12.72 7.22 2.67
CA PRO A 80 -11.95 8.32 2.08
C PRO A 80 -11.64 9.38 3.13
N THR A 81 -10.39 9.83 3.21
CA THR A 81 -9.88 10.74 4.25
C THR A 81 -10.65 12.06 4.29
N SER A 82 -11.12 12.54 3.13
CA SER A 82 -12.00 13.71 2.99
C SER A 82 -13.34 13.59 3.71
N ARG A 83 -13.76 12.38 4.12
CA ARG A 83 -14.97 12.12 4.91
C ARG A 83 -14.71 11.97 6.42
N VAL A 84 -13.46 11.92 6.85
CA VAL A 84 -13.09 11.77 8.27
C VAL A 84 -12.90 13.15 8.89
N THR A 85 -13.80 13.53 9.81
CA THR A 85 -13.81 14.87 10.42
C THR A 85 -13.34 14.80 11.87
N GLY A 86 -12.22 15.45 12.19
CA GLY A 86 -11.68 15.47 13.57
C GLY A 86 -11.34 14.07 14.13
N GLY A 87 -10.98 13.12 13.26
CA GLY A 87 -10.76 11.71 13.61
C GLY A 87 -12.02 10.86 13.70
N ALA A 88 -13.22 11.45 13.58
CA ALA A 88 -14.47 10.69 13.51
C ALA A 88 -14.71 10.16 12.09
N PHE A 89 -14.86 8.84 11.97
CA PHE A 89 -15.27 8.16 10.74
C PHE A 89 -16.78 8.36 10.51
N PRO A 90 -17.24 8.43 9.24
CA PRO A 90 -18.67 8.52 8.93
C PRO A 90 -19.41 7.22 9.32
N ALA A 91 -20.72 7.32 9.58
CA ALA A 91 -21.53 6.18 10.01
C ALA A 91 -21.66 5.08 8.95
N ASP A 92 -21.50 5.43 7.68
CA ASP A 92 -21.48 4.55 6.51
C ASP A 92 -20.04 4.22 6.03
N ALA A 93 -19.02 4.42 6.88
CA ALA A 93 -17.67 3.94 6.58
C ALA A 93 -17.66 2.42 6.35
N ALA A 94 -16.97 1.97 5.31
CA ALA A 94 -16.89 0.55 4.97
C ALA A 94 -16.16 -0.23 6.09
N THR A 95 -16.62 -1.46 6.33
CA THR A 95 -16.01 -2.35 7.34
C THR A 95 -15.78 -3.75 6.81
N PHE A 96 -14.63 -4.32 7.17
CA PHE A 96 -14.20 -5.65 6.75
C PHE A 96 -13.88 -6.48 8.00
N ASP A 97 -14.61 -7.57 8.23
CA ASP A 97 -14.46 -8.38 9.44
C ASP A 97 -13.11 -9.12 9.48
N ALA A 98 -12.50 -9.17 10.65
CA ALA A 98 -11.19 -9.76 10.86
C ALA A 98 -11.25 -11.27 11.05
N LEU A 99 -10.45 -11.99 10.27
CA LEU A 99 -10.11 -13.39 10.47
C LEU A 99 -8.82 -13.50 11.30
N GLY A 100 -8.56 -14.66 11.90
CA GLY A 100 -7.35 -14.89 12.70
C GLY A 100 -7.53 -15.96 13.76
N ALA A 101 -6.48 -16.20 14.54
CA ALA A 101 -6.45 -17.23 15.58
C ALA A 101 -5.61 -16.79 16.79
N ALA A 102 -5.53 -17.64 17.82
CA ALA A 102 -4.52 -17.51 18.86
C ALA A 102 -3.12 -17.63 18.26
N ASN A 103 -2.17 -16.85 18.76
CA ASN A 103 -0.77 -16.96 18.34
C ASN A 103 -0.13 -18.22 18.90
N ILE A 104 0.57 -18.93 18.01
CA ILE A 104 1.34 -20.15 18.32
C ILE A 104 2.82 -19.80 18.57
N ALA A 105 3.25 -18.58 18.21
CA ALA A 105 4.54 -18.02 18.59
C ALA A 105 4.59 -17.66 20.08
N THR A 106 5.79 -17.35 20.59
CA THR A 106 6.07 -17.01 22.00
C THR A 106 5.39 -15.74 22.51
N SER A 107 4.73 -14.97 21.64
CA SER A 107 3.98 -13.74 21.94
C SER A 107 2.78 -13.95 22.87
N GLY A 108 2.06 -15.06 22.71
CA GLY A 108 0.67 -15.14 23.15
C GLY A 108 -0.23 -14.14 22.43
N GLY A 109 -1.45 -13.94 22.95
CA GLY A 109 -2.46 -13.13 22.28
C GLY A 109 -2.94 -13.76 20.97
N TYR A 110 -3.40 -12.93 20.04
CA TYR A 110 -4.16 -13.35 18.86
C TYR A 110 -3.77 -12.51 17.65
N ASN A 111 -3.52 -13.17 16.51
CA ASN A 111 -3.42 -12.48 15.22
C ASN A 111 -4.81 -12.14 14.68
N ARG A 112 -4.85 -11.11 13.86
CA ARG A 112 -6.01 -10.64 13.11
C ARG A 112 -5.57 -10.13 11.75
N HIS A 113 -6.31 -10.44 10.71
CA HIS A 113 -6.15 -9.86 9.39
C HIS A 113 -7.50 -9.68 8.70
N ALA A 114 -7.59 -8.72 7.79
CA ALA A 114 -8.70 -8.59 6.85
C ALA A 114 -8.22 -7.95 5.53
N THR A 115 -8.94 -8.23 4.45
CA THR A 115 -8.73 -7.62 3.15
C THR A 115 -9.74 -6.51 2.94
N ILE A 116 -9.26 -5.28 2.76
CA ILE A 116 -10.03 -4.16 2.23
C ILE A 116 -10.19 -4.38 0.74
N THR A 117 -11.41 -4.26 0.21
CA THR A 117 -11.70 -4.42 -1.23
C THR A 117 -12.55 -3.26 -1.77
N GLY A 118 -12.60 -3.11 -3.10
CA GLY A 118 -13.40 -2.06 -3.74
C GLY A 118 -12.80 -0.66 -3.57
N LEU A 119 -11.50 -0.55 -3.30
CA LEU A 119 -10.80 0.73 -3.31
C LEU A 119 -10.92 1.37 -4.70
N GLN A 120 -11.13 2.67 -4.70
CA GLN A 120 -11.15 3.51 -5.88
C GLN A 120 -9.75 4.10 -6.14
N GLU A 121 -9.45 4.38 -7.40
CA GLU A 121 -8.22 5.07 -7.83
C GLU A 121 -8.03 6.45 -7.17
N ASN A 122 -6.80 6.96 -7.21
CA ASN A 122 -6.38 8.32 -6.88
C ASN A 122 -6.73 8.83 -5.46
N THR A 123 -7.25 7.96 -4.59
CA THR A 123 -7.98 8.31 -3.35
C THR A 123 -7.13 8.10 -2.10
N ALA A 124 -7.03 9.13 -1.26
CA ALA A 124 -6.48 9.00 0.08
C ALA A 124 -7.51 8.38 1.04
N TYR A 125 -7.19 7.26 1.67
CA TYR A 125 -8.02 6.54 2.64
C TYR A 125 -7.49 6.66 4.06
N SER A 126 -8.40 6.85 5.01
CA SER A 126 -8.14 6.65 6.44
C SER A 126 -8.69 5.28 6.85
N TYR A 127 -7.94 4.53 7.64
CA TYR A 127 -8.39 3.25 8.20
C TYR A 127 -8.01 3.10 9.68
N ARG A 128 -8.70 2.20 10.38
CA ARG A 128 -8.39 1.77 11.75
C ARG A 128 -8.84 0.34 12.00
N VAL A 129 -8.22 -0.34 12.95
CA VAL A 129 -8.49 -1.73 13.32
C VAL A 129 -9.04 -1.83 14.74
N GLY A 130 -9.83 -2.87 15.03
CA GLY A 130 -10.37 -3.11 16.37
C GLY A 130 -11.87 -3.40 16.36
N GLY A 131 -12.61 -2.86 17.34
CA GLY A 131 -14.05 -3.06 17.49
C GLY A 131 -14.74 -1.92 18.25
N GLU A 132 -16.03 -2.08 18.52
CA GLU A 132 -16.80 -1.06 19.24
C GLU A 132 -16.19 -0.74 20.62
N GLY A 133 -16.00 0.54 20.91
CA GLY A 133 -15.33 1.03 22.13
C GLY A 133 -13.81 0.84 22.17
N ASN A 134 -13.20 0.05 21.27
CA ASN A 134 -11.77 -0.29 21.30
C ASN A 134 -11.18 -0.32 19.87
N TRP A 135 -10.80 0.86 19.38
CA TRP A 135 -10.15 1.05 18.08
C TRP A 135 -8.69 1.48 18.24
N SER A 136 -7.85 1.12 17.26
CA SER A 136 -6.53 1.74 17.07
C SER A 136 -6.65 3.25 16.79
N THR A 137 -5.52 3.95 16.80
CA THR A 137 -5.42 5.23 16.08
C THR A 137 -5.78 5.03 14.60
N ALA A 138 -6.19 6.11 13.94
CA ALA A 138 -6.34 6.11 12.49
C ALA A 138 -4.96 6.16 11.81
N TYR A 139 -4.82 5.37 10.75
CA TYR A 139 -3.70 5.38 9.81
C TYR A 139 -4.22 5.78 8.42
N THR A 140 -3.32 6.13 7.51
CA THR A 140 -3.69 6.62 6.17
C THR A 140 -2.80 6.04 5.08
N PHE A 141 -3.41 5.57 3.99
CA PHE A 141 -2.73 5.23 2.74
C PHE A 141 -3.39 5.96 1.57
N ARG A 142 -2.78 5.91 0.38
CA ARG A 142 -3.37 6.48 -0.84
C ARG A 142 -3.24 5.52 -2.01
N THR A 143 -4.34 5.31 -2.73
CA THR A 143 -4.31 4.74 -4.07
C THR A 143 -3.89 5.81 -5.08
N GLN A 144 -3.11 5.42 -6.08
CA GLN A 144 -2.87 6.23 -7.27
C GLN A 144 -3.90 5.85 -8.35
N ASP A 145 -3.69 6.34 -9.57
CA ASP A 145 -4.22 5.72 -10.80
C ASP A 145 -3.98 4.19 -10.76
N PHE A 146 -4.91 3.38 -11.29
CA PHE A 146 -4.76 1.92 -11.30
C PHE A 146 -4.01 1.39 -12.53
N GLU A 147 -3.70 2.24 -13.51
CA GLU A 147 -2.89 1.89 -14.68
C GLU A 147 -1.57 2.67 -14.74
N GLY A 148 -0.79 2.40 -15.79
CA GLY A 148 0.37 3.20 -16.17
C GLY A 148 1.62 3.03 -15.29
N PRO A 149 2.59 3.95 -15.46
CA PRO A 149 3.91 3.84 -14.83
C PRO A 149 3.86 4.13 -13.32
N TYR A 150 4.63 3.36 -12.55
CA TYR A 150 4.78 3.56 -11.10
C TYR A 150 6.20 3.21 -10.64
N ASP A 151 6.54 3.58 -9.40
CA ASP A 151 7.81 3.21 -8.76
C ASP A 151 7.53 2.34 -7.53
N PHE A 152 8.34 1.31 -7.32
CA PHE A 152 8.38 0.53 -6.07
C PHE A 152 9.78 0.46 -5.49
N LEU A 153 9.87 0.19 -4.19
CA LEU A 153 11.14 0.07 -3.47
C LEU A 153 11.31 -1.36 -2.98
N PHE A 154 12.47 -1.95 -3.25
CA PHE A 154 12.88 -3.27 -2.83
C PHE A 154 13.98 -3.17 -1.76
N LEU A 155 13.78 -3.81 -0.62
CA LEU A 155 14.58 -3.62 0.60
C LEU A 155 15.06 -4.98 1.14
N GLY A 156 16.36 -5.23 1.01
CA GLY A 156 17.01 -6.44 1.48
C GLY A 156 17.26 -6.43 2.99
N ASP A 157 17.07 -7.59 3.60
CA ASP A 157 17.65 -8.01 4.90
C ASP A 157 17.73 -6.90 5.98
N PRO A 158 16.60 -6.37 6.47
CA PRO A 158 16.55 -5.56 7.68
C PRO A 158 17.02 -6.35 8.92
N GLN A 159 16.76 -7.65 8.95
CA GLN A 159 17.24 -8.67 9.89
C GLN A 159 17.48 -8.12 11.30
N ILE A 160 16.41 -7.62 11.91
CA ILE A 160 16.50 -6.88 13.17
C ILE A 160 16.98 -7.82 14.28
N GLY A 161 18.08 -7.44 14.94
CA GLY A 161 18.78 -8.20 15.96
C GLY A 161 20.10 -8.83 15.52
N SER A 162 20.47 -8.79 14.22
CA SER A 162 21.66 -9.47 13.71
C SER A 162 22.98 -8.89 14.27
N SER A 163 23.02 -7.58 14.53
CA SER A 163 24.18 -6.91 15.13
C SER A 163 24.31 -7.13 16.65
N GLY A 164 23.33 -7.80 17.26
CA GLY A 164 23.15 -7.88 18.71
C GLY A 164 22.49 -6.65 19.35
N ASP A 165 22.30 -5.53 18.63
CA ASP A 165 21.65 -4.32 19.12
C ASP A 165 20.37 -4.00 18.32
N ILE A 166 19.24 -4.51 18.83
CA ILE A 166 17.90 -4.29 18.25
C ILE A 166 17.57 -2.80 18.10
N ALA A 167 18.06 -1.92 18.99
CA ALA A 167 17.73 -0.50 18.96
C ALA A 167 18.48 0.24 17.83
N LYS A 168 19.74 -0.14 17.56
CA LYS A 168 20.49 0.36 16.39
C LYS A 168 19.96 -0.19 15.08
N ASP A 169 19.64 -1.49 15.03
CA ASP A 169 19.07 -2.12 13.85
C ASP A 169 17.72 -1.45 13.48
N GLN A 170 16.88 -1.17 14.50
CA GLN A 170 15.66 -0.37 14.34
C GLN A 170 15.95 1.04 13.82
N ALA A 171 16.96 1.73 14.36
CA ALA A 171 17.30 3.09 13.94
C ALA A 171 17.79 3.13 12.48
N GLY A 172 18.60 2.16 12.05
CA GLY A 172 19.07 2.03 10.67
C GLY A 172 17.94 1.67 9.69
N TRP A 173 17.01 0.81 10.12
CA TRP A 173 15.82 0.44 9.34
C TRP A 173 14.84 1.62 9.19
N GLN A 174 14.50 2.30 10.29
CA GLN A 174 13.67 3.52 10.28
C GLN A 174 14.27 4.59 9.37
N ASP A 175 15.56 4.90 9.54
CA ASP A 175 16.25 5.91 8.73
C ASP A 175 16.28 5.54 7.24
N THR A 176 16.44 4.24 6.89
CA THR A 176 16.34 3.81 5.49
C THR A 176 14.95 4.02 4.91
N LEU A 177 13.87 3.67 5.62
CA LEU A 177 12.51 3.95 5.14
C LEU A 177 12.22 5.45 5.07
N ASP A 178 12.70 6.22 6.04
CA ASP A 178 12.61 7.68 6.09
C ASP A 178 13.31 8.35 4.89
N VAL A 179 14.50 7.89 4.53
CA VAL A 179 15.23 8.38 3.35
C VAL A 179 14.52 7.93 2.06
N ALA A 180 14.18 6.65 1.97
CA ALA A 180 13.74 6.04 0.71
C ALA A 180 12.38 6.57 0.25
N THR A 181 11.38 6.70 1.14
CA THR A 181 10.07 7.25 0.76
C THR A 181 10.09 8.77 0.62
N ARG A 182 10.90 9.49 1.40
CA ARG A 182 11.09 10.95 1.26
C ARG A 182 11.76 11.32 -0.06
N ALA A 183 12.68 10.50 -0.56
CA ALA A 183 13.30 10.66 -1.86
C ALA A 183 12.40 10.18 -3.03
N ASN A 184 11.37 9.37 -2.73
CA ASN A 184 10.49 8.75 -3.73
C ASN A 184 9.01 8.87 -3.29
N PRO A 185 8.45 10.10 -3.27
CA PRO A 185 7.08 10.32 -2.79
C PRO A 185 6.01 9.62 -3.64
N ASP A 186 6.33 9.32 -4.91
CA ASP A 186 5.47 8.62 -5.86
C ASP A 186 5.60 7.08 -5.79
N THR A 187 6.31 6.54 -4.79
CA THR A 187 6.37 5.08 -4.55
C THR A 187 5.00 4.53 -4.20
N GLU A 188 4.59 3.45 -4.85
CA GLU A 188 3.30 2.79 -4.62
C GLU A 188 3.39 1.54 -3.74
N LEU A 189 4.53 0.85 -3.72
CA LEU A 189 4.75 -0.42 -3.00
C LEU A 189 6.13 -0.46 -2.32
N LEU A 190 6.19 -1.18 -1.20
CA LEU A 190 7.43 -1.64 -0.55
C LEU A 190 7.51 -3.16 -0.65
N VAL A 191 8.63 -3.70 -1.14
CA VAL A 191 8.86 -5.13 -1.38
C VAL A 191 10.05 -5.60 -0.53
N SER A 192 9.88 -6.68 0.22
CA SER A 192 10.95 -7.26 1.05
C SER A 192 11.91 -8.11 0.24
N GLY A 193 13.17 -8.22 0.66
CA GLY A 193 14.09 -9.29 0.26
C GLY A 193 14.08 -10.53 1.16
N GLY A 194 13.19 -10.60 2.17
CA GLY A 194 13.24 -11.57 3.26
C GLY A 194 13.99 -11.05 4.48
N ASP A 195 14.11 -11.91 5.50
CA ASP A 195 14.77 -11.68 6.79
C ASP A 195 14.40 -10.34 7.43
N GLN A 196 13.16 -10.24 7.91
CA GLN A 196 12.71 -9.08 8.67
C GLN A 196 13.31 -9.07 10.09
N VAL A 197 13.53 -10.25 10.68
CA VAL A 197 14.09 -10.42 12.03
C VAL A 197 15.22 -11.44 12.04
N GLU A 198 16.17 -11.31 12.97
CA GLU A 198 17.26 -12.29 13.17
C GLU A 198 16.76 -13.63 13.75
N THR A 199 15.61 -13.67 14.42
CA THR A 199 15.12 -14.89 15.09
C THR A 199 13.59 -14.96 15.08
N ALA A 200 13.05 -15.77 14.18
CA ALA A 200 11.64 -16.01 13.86
C ALA A 200 10.58 -15.66 14.93
N ASN A 201 10.71 -16.10 16.19
CA ASN A 201 9.68 -15.92 17.24
C ASN A 201 10.05 -14.89 18.33
N THR A 202 11.00 -13.99 18.05
CA THR A 202 11.49 -12.96 18.98
C THR A 202 10.72 -11.65 18.77
N GLU A 203 9.62 -11.48 19.50
CA GLU A 203 8.73 -10.33 19.30
C GLU A 203 9.38 -8.96 19.54
N SER A 204 10.46 -8.84 20.30
CA SER A 204 11.20 -7.58 20.41
C SER A 204 11.85 -7.15 19.08
N GLN A 205 12.23 -8.11 18.24
CA GLN A 205 12.73 -7.86 16.89
C GLN A 205 11.57 -7.50 15.95
N TRP A 206 10.42 -8.21 16.04
CA TRP A 206 9.22 -7.87 15.26
C TRP A 206 8.66 -6.49 15.59
N ASN A 207 8.55 -6.13 16.87
CA ASN A 207 8.10 -4.80 17.28
C ASN A 207 9.03 -3.68 16.78
N ALA A 208 10.34 -3.95 16.69
CA ALA A 208 11.33 -3.03 16.15
C ALA A 208 11.28 -2.95 14.60
N PHE A 209 11.16 -4.09 13.91
CA PHE A 209 10.93 -4.13 12.46
C PHE A 209 9.65 -3.41 12.06
N LEU A 210 8.55 -3.64 12.79
CA LEU A 210 7.24 -3.03 12.54
C LEU A 210 7.11 -1.59 13.05
N ALA A 211 8.11 -1.04 13.75
CA ALA A 211 8.06 0.30 14.34
C ALA A 211 7.81 1.47 13.35
N PRO A 212 8.31 1.45 12.10
CA PRO A 212 8.12 2.55 11.14
C PRO A 212 6.67 2.74 10.68
N ASP A 213 6.17 3.98 10.74
CA ASP A 213 4.83 4.35 10.27
C ASP A 213 4.62 4.11 8.77
N GLN A 214 5.70 4.09 7.98
CA GLN A 214 5.66 3.74 6.55
C GLN A 214 4.98 2.39 6.29
N LEU A 215 5.14 1.41 7.19
CA LEU A 215 4.51 0.08 7.09
C LEU A 215 2.98 0.10 7.36
N ARG A 216 2.40 1.26 7.67
CA ARG A 216 0.95 1.53 7.79
C ARG A 216 0.44 2.50 6.73
N GLN A 217 1.31 2.94 5.82
CA GLN A 217 1.04 3.97 4.81
C GLN A 217 1.26 3.45 3.38
N TYR A 218 2.30 2.62 3.20
CA TYR A 218 2.64 1.95 1.95
C TYR A 218 2.37 0.43 2.09
N PRO A 219 1.86 -0.24 1.05
CA PRO A 219 1.65 -1.69 1.08
C PRO A 219 2.97 -2.44 1.10
N TRP A 220 3.12 -3.35 2.05
CA TRP A 220 4.26 -4.26 2.18
C TRP A 220 3.98 -5.59 1.46
N ALA A 221 4.83 -5.95 0.50
CA ALA A 221 4.93 -7.30 -0.04
C ALA A 221 6.01 -8.05 0.75
N ALA A 222 5.57 -8.98 1.60
CA ALA A 222 6.45 -9.76 2.46
C ALA A 222 6.95 -11.01 1.72
N THR A 223 8.26 -11.05 1.46
CA THR A 223 9.01 -12.27 1.13
C THR A 223 9.50 -12.90 2.42
N ILE A 224 9.57 -14.23 2.48
CA ILE A 224 10.09 -14.95 3.66
C ILE A 224 11.57 -15.31 3.50
N GLY A 225 12.39 -14.93 4.49
CA GLY A 225 13.80 -15.32 4.58
C GLY A 225 14.05 -16.53 5.47
N ASN A 226 15.33 -16.88 5.69
CA ASN A 226 15.70 -18.07 6.48
C ASN A 226 15.80 -17.83 7.99
N HIS A 227 15.78 -16.58 8.45
CA HIS A 227 15.67 -16.23 9.87
C HIS A 227 14.20 -16.05 10.30
N ASP A 228 13.29 -15.74 9.38
CA ASP A 228 11.84 -15.62 9.64
C ASP A 228 11.13 -16.98 9.79
N VAL A 229 11.66 -18.03 9.14
CA VAL A 229 10.94 -19.28 8.84
C VAL A 229 10.87 -20.31 9.98
N GLY A 230 11.77 -20.20 10.97
CA GLY A 230 11.88 -21.09 12.15
C GLY A 230 10.79 -20.91 13.21
N GLY A 231 9.57 -20.59 12.79
CA GLY A 231 8.48 -20.19 13.65
C GLY A 231 7.14 -20.06 12.94
N LYS A 232 6.21 -19.37 13.61
CA LYS A 232 4.92 -18.97 13.03
C LYS A 232 4.62 -17.48 13.13
N ALA A 233 5.52 -16.67 13.72
CA ALA A 233 5.29 -15.24 13.86
C ALA A 233 5.17 -14.53 12.49
N TYR A 234 5.93 -14.96 11.46
CA TYR A 234 5.81 -14.45 10.09
C TYR A 234 4.37 -14.57 9.55
N GLU A 235 3.76 -15.76 9.63
CA GLU A 235 2.35 -15.99 9.22
C GLU A 235 1.32 -15.29 10.13
N GLN A 236 1.73 -14.82 11.30
CA GLN A 236 0.87 -14.13 12.26
C GLN A 236 0.96 -12.60 12.07
N HIS A 237 2.12 -12.08 11.64
CA HIS A 237 2.36 -10.66 11.32
C HIS A 237 2.02 -10.31 9.87
N PHE A 238 2.05 -11.25 8.92
CA PHE A 238 1.74 -11.00 7.51
C PHE A 238 0.62 -11.89 6.95
N SER A 239 -0.30 -11.27 6.20
CA SER A 239 -1.31 -11.95 5.38
C SER A 239 -1.15 -11.51 3.93
N THR A 240 -0.69 -12.43 3.11
CA THR A 240 -0.39 -12.26 1.68
C THR A 240 -1.56 -12.76 0.81
N PRO A 241 -1.79 -12.16 -0.38
CA PRO A 241 -2.82 -12.61 -1.33
C PRO A 241 -2.45 -13.97 -1.94
N ASN A 242 -3.42 -14.71 -2.49
CA ASN A 242 -3.24 -15.90 -3.34
C ASN A 242 -2.22 -16.98 -2.87
N THR A 243 -1.94 -17.07 -1.55
CA THR A 243 -0.84 -17.88 -1.03
C THR A 243 -1.17 -19.37 -1.01
N ASP A 244 -0.38 -20.18 -1.70
CA ASP A 244 -0.41 -21.63 -1.58
C ASP A 244 0.49 -22.07 -0.41
N ARG A 245 -0.12 -22.78 0.55
CA ARG A 245 0.54 -23.33 1.74
C ARG A 245 0.65 -24.85 1.68
N SER A 246 0.67 -25.42 0.47
CA SER A 246 0.93 -26.84 0.23
C SER A 246 2.28 -27.28 0.79
N GLY A 247 2.33 -28.49 1.38
CA GLY A 247 3.49 -28.99 2.12
C GLY A 247 4.81 -29.11 1.33
N ALA A 248 4.77 -29.00 0.00
CA ALA A 248 5.96 -28.99 -0.84
C ALA A 248 6.85 -27.75 -0.61
N TYR A 249 6.27 -26.61 -0.22
CA TYR A 249 6.99 -25.36 0.08
C TYR A 249 7.57 -25.31 1.51
N TYR A 250 7.53 -26.44 2.23
CA TYR A 250 8.06 -26.62 3.59
C TYR A 250 9.09 -27.78 3.68
N SER A 251 9.49 -28.31 2.52
CA SER A 251 10.22 -29.56 2.36
C SER A 251 11.73 -29.30 2.22
N ASN A 252 12.42 -29.14 3.35
CA ASN A 252 13.88 -28.95 3.42
C ASN A 252 14.66 -30.10 4.13
N GLY A 253 13.97 -31.19 4.47
CA GLY A 253 14.54 -32.31 5.25
C GLY A 253 14.46 -32.16 6.77
N ASN A 254 14.17 -30.96 7.30
CA ASN A 254 13.93 -30.71 8.73
C ASN A 254 12.58 -29.98 8.95
N PRO A 255 11.47 -30.72 9.13
CA PRO A 255 10.12 -30.16 9.27
C PRO A 255 9.89 -29.24 10.49
N ALA A 256 10.86 -29.11 11.40
CA ALA A 256 10.82 -28.16 12.51
C ALA A 256 11.55 -26.83 12.20
N SER A 257 12.17 -26.70 11.02
CA SER A 257 12.96 -25.52 10.62
C SER A 257 12.26 -24.63 9.59
N ASN A 258 11.60 -25.20 8.59
CA ASN A 258 10.76 -24.46 7.65
C ASN A 258 9.30 -24.66 8.06
N THR A 259 8.76 -23.73 8.87
CA THR A 259 7.40 -23.84 9.41
C THR A 259 6.48 -22.66 9.04
N SER A 260 6.98 -21.63 8.38
CA SER A 260 6.18 -20.47 7.96
C SER A 260 6.25 -20.20 6.46
N GLY A 261 5.26 -19.48 5.91
CA GLY A 261 5.30 -18.89 4.57
C GLY A 261 4.31 -19.52 3.58
N GLY A 262 4.87 -20.10 2.51
CA GLY A 262 4.16 -20.49 1.29
C GLY A 262 4.59 -19.65 0.08
N ASP A 263 4.23 -20.09 -1.12
CA ASP A 263 4.44 -19.33 -2.36
C ASP A 263 3.18 -18.49 -2.65
N TYR A 264 3.32 -17.28 -3.19
CA TYR A 264 2.18 -16.42 -3.50
C TYR A 264 2.36 -15.54 -4.74
N TRP A 265 1.28 -14.95 -5.26
CA TRP A 265 1.32 -14.04 -6.38
C TRP A 265 0.28 -12.92 -6.27
N TYR A 266 0.54 -11.80 -6.94
CA TYR A 266 -0.40 -10.70 -7.13
C TYR A 266 -0.07 -9.96 -8.42
N ILE A 267 -1.04 -9.24 -8.97
CA ILE A 267 -0.80 -8.29 -10.05
C ILE A 267 -0.79 -6.89 -9.42
N TYR A 268 0.13 -6.04 -9.87
CA TYR A 268 0.08 -4.61 -9.58
C TYR A 268 0.43 -3.82 -10.85
N LYS A 269 -0.63 -3.29 -11.44
CA LYS A 269 -0.69 -2.69 -12.77
C LYS A 269 -0.11 -3.66 -13.82
N ASP A 270 0.81 -3.17 -14.64
CA ASP A 270 1.49 -3.92 -15.68
C ASP A 270 2.45 -5.04 -15.20
N VAL A 271 2.44 -5.43 -13.92
CA VAL A 271 3.41 -6.37 -13.34
C VAL A 271 2.73 -7.52 -12.60
N LEU A 272 3.04 -8.76 -13.02
CA LEU A 272 2.77 -9.97 -12.27
C LEU A 272 3.96 -10.22 -11.34
N PHE A 273 3.72 -10.16 -10.03
CA PHE A 273 4.68 -10.54 -9.00
C PHE A 273 4.40 -11.97 -8.54
N ILE A 274 5.45 -12.77 -8.41
CA ILE A 274 5.39 -14.13 -7.84
C ILE A 274 6.51 -14.26 -6.80
N ASP A 275 6.14 -14.55 -5.56
CA ASP A 275 7.01 -14.66 -4.40
C ASP A 275 7.10 -16.13 -3.94
N LEU A 276 8.30 -16.60 -3.59
CA LEU A 276 8.57 -18.02 -3.33
C LEU A 276 9.23 -18.24 -1.97
N ASN A 277 8.75 -19.23 -1.22
CA ASN A 277 9.37 -19.67 0.03
C ASN A 277 10.65 -20.48 -0.25
N SER A 278 11.71 -19.79 -0.68
CA SER A 278 13.01 -20.36 -1.05
C SER A 278 13.72 -21.14 0.07
N ASN A 279 13.15 -21.21 1.28
CA ASN A 279 13.56 -22.13 2.35
C ASN A 279 13.27 -23.62 2.04
N SER A 280 12.54 -23.95 0.96
CA SER A 280 12.24 -25.34 0.57
C SER A 280 13.17 -25.85 -0.54
N TYR A 281 14.27 -26.51 -0.17
CA TYR A 281 15.24 -27.07 -1.11
C TYR A 281 15.77 -28.43 -0.68
N ALA A 282 16.49 -29.10 -1.58
CA ALA A 282 17.13 -30.37 -1.28
C ALA A 282 18.38 -30.16 -0.41
N THR A 283 18.33 -30.60 0.85
CA THR A 283 19.47 -30.62 1.78
C THR A 283 20.05 -32.04 1.90
N THR A 284 21.14 -32.18 2.66
CA THR A 284 21.67 -33.51 3.02
C THR A 284 20.75 -34.32 3.92
N GLN A 285 19.68 -33.71 4.46
CA GLN A 285 18.65 -34.36 5.29
C GLN A 285 17.39 -34.74 4.49
N GLY A 286 17.32 -34.38 3.20
CA GLY A 286 16.15 -34.56 2.34
C GLY A 286 15.54 -33.22 1.93
N GLY A 287 14.23 -33.20 1.65
CA GLY A 287 13.56 -32.04 1.08
C GLY A 287 13.55 -32.03 -0.45
N GLY A 288 13.27 -30.88 -1.06
CA GLY A 288 13.27 -30.69 -2.51
C GLY A 288 12.16 -29.79 -3.07
N GLY A 289 11.87 -28.65 -2.45
CA GLY A 289 10.84 -27.73 -2.94
C GLY A 289 11.11 -27.08 -4.30
N ASP A 290 12.36 -27.04 -4.79
CA ASP A 290 12.74 -26.39 -6.05
C ASP A 290 11.92 -26.83 -7.28
N GLU A 291 11.49 -28.09 -7.35
CA GLU A 291 10.61 -28.60 -8.43
C GLU A 291 9.16 -28.09 -8.28
N ALA A 292 8.67 -27.97 -7.04
CA ALA A 292 7.35 -27.40 -6.75
C ALA A 292 7.32 -25.89 -6.99
N HIS A 293 8.37 -25.15 -6.61
CA HIS A 293 8.52 -23.72 -6.91
C HIS A 293 8.57 -23.47 -8.43
N THR A 294 9.39 -24.22 -9.17
CA THR A 294 9.48 -24.06 -10.63
C THR A 294 8.19 -24.47 -11.34
N LYS A 295 7.45 -25.46 -10.82
CA LYS A 295 6.09 -25.74 -11.30
C LYS A 295 5.11 -24.61 -10.97
N TYR A 296 5.10 -24.08 -9.74
CA TYR A 296 4.21 -23.00 -9.30
C TYR A 296 4.38 -21.75 -10.18
N VAL A 297 5.62 -21.32 -10.42
CA VAL A 297 5.92 -20.21 -11.35
C VAL A 297 5.45 -20.51 -12.77
N SER A 298 5.54 -21.77 -13.23
CA SER A 298 5.02 -22.18 -14.54
C SER A 298 3.50 -22.08 -14.60
N ASP A 299 2.79 -22.64 -13.61
CA ASP A 299 1.33 -22.65 -13.52
C ASP A 299 0.75 -21.22 -13.43
N VAL A 300 1.37 -20.35 -12.63
CA VAL A 300 0.93 -18.95 -12.44
C VAL A 300 1.21 -18.12 -13.70
N ILE A 301 2.34 -18.32 -14.38
CA ILE A 301 2.61 -17.62 -15.65
C ILE A 301 1.75 -18.15 -16.80
N GLU A 302 1.41 -19.44 -16.84
CA GLU A 302 0.47 -20.00 -17.82
C GLU A 302 -0.95 -19.43 -17.65
N GLN A 303 -1.40 -19.20 -16.41
CA GLN A 303 -2.74 -18.66 -16.11
C GLN A 303 -2.80 -17.13 -16.22
N HIS A 304 -1.86 -16.41 -15.62
CA HIS A 304 -1.93 -14.96 -15.39
C HIS A 304 -0.83 -14.16 -16.11
N GLY A 305 0.17 -14.81 -16.70
CA GLY A 305 1.29 -14.15 -17.38
C GLY A 305 0.94 -13.39 -18.67
N SER A 306 -0.34 -13.40 -19.07
CA SER A 306 -0.89 -12.58 -20.17
C SER A 306 -1.70 -11.37 -19.70
N GLU A 307 -1.94 -11.24 -18.39
CA GLU A 307 -2.62 -10.10 -17.77
C GLU A 307 -1.65 -8.94 -17.46
N ALA A 308 -0.35 -9.24 -17.39
CA ALA A 308 0.72 -8.28 -17.11
C ALA A 308 1.72 -8.14 -18.27
N LYS A 309 2.35 -6.97 -18.41
CA LYS A 309 3.45 -6.74 -19.35
C LYS A 309 4.77 -7.32 -18.83
N TRP A 310 5.01 -7.20 -17.53
CA TRP A 310 6.22 -7.58 -16.83
C TRP A 310 5.98 -8.76 -15.88
N LYS A 311 6.97 -9.65 -15.75
CA LYS A 311 6.98 -10.78 -14.81
C LYS A 311 8.18 -10.62 -13.86
N VAL A 312 7.89 -10.35 -12.59
CA VAL A 312 8.89 -10.15 -11.54
C VAL A 312 8.79 -11.30 -10.54
N LEU A 313 9.90 -12.00 -10.31
CA LEU A 313 10.00 -12.97 -9.21
C LEU A 313 10.68 -12.33 -8.01
N VAL A 314 10.26 -12.70 -6.81
CA VAL A 314 10.91 -12.31 -5.55
C VAL A 314 11.16 -13.57 -4.72
N TYR A 315 12.39 -13.77 -4.25
CA TYR A 315 12.69 -14.83 -3.28
C TYR A 315 14.03 -14.58 -2.60
N HIS A 316 14.10 -14.87 -1.32
CA HIS A 316 15.21 -14.47 -0.45
C HIS A 316 16.61 -14.97 -0.90
N HIS A 317 16.81 -16.29 -1.05
CA HIS A 317 18.15 -16.86 -1.26
C HIS A 317 18.83 -16.35 -2.54
N ALA A 318 19.93 -15.61 -2.41
CA ALA A 318 20.67 -15.00 -3.52
C ALA A 318 21.53 -15.99 -4.32
N ILE A 319 20.93 -16.61 -5.35
CA ILE A 319 21.63 -17.54 -6.24
C ILE A 319 22.81 -16.90 -6.98
N TYR A 320 22.85 -15.58 -7.12
CA TYR A 320 23.97 -14.80 -7.70
C TYR A 320 24.71 -13.93 -6.66
N SER A 321 24.77 -14.41 -5.42
CA SER A 321 25.66 -13.94 -4.36
C SER A 321 27.10 -13.67 -4.85
N PRO A 322 27.69 -12.49 -4.55
CA PRO A 322 29.12 -12.23 -4.65
C PRO A 322 29.89 -12.47 -3.34
N ALA A 323 29.23 -12.58 -2.19
CA ALA A 323 29.87 -12.63 -0.88
C ALA A 323 29.91 -14.04 -0.30
N SER A 324 29.28 -14.26 0.86
CA SER A 324 29.36 -15.50 1.66
C SER A 324 28.71 -16.68 0.96
N HIS A 325 27.55 -16.48 0.35
CA HIS A 325 26.69 -17.57 -0.15
C HIS A 325 26.99 -18.01 -1.60
N ALA A 326 28.02 -17.43 -2.22
CA ALA A 326 28.32 -17.58 -3.64
C ALA A 326 28.55 -19.04 -4.06
N LYS A 327 29.13 -19.82 -3.13
CA LYS A 327 29.63 -21.18 -3.34
C LYS A 327 28.73 -22.26 -2.74
N ASP A 328 27.58 -21.91 -2.17
CA ASP A 328 26.68 -22.86 -1.53
C ASP A 328 26.05 -23.85 -2.51
N SER A 329 25.72 -25.04 -2.02
CA SER A 329 25.34 -26.19 -2.85
C SER A 329 23.94 -26.07 -3.47
N ASP A 330 23.01 -25.46 -2.75
CA ASP A 330 21.66 -25.16 -3.27
C ASP A 330 21.74 -24.02 -4.29
N ASN A 331 22.48 -22.93 -4.01
CA ASN A 331 22.73 -21.85 -4.97
C ASN A 331 23.33 -22.38 -6.28
N LYS A 332 24.32 -23.28 -6.21
CA LYS A 332 24.90 -23.96 -7.40
C LYS A 332 23.89 -24.79 -8.19
N LYS A 333 22.95 -25.48 -7.52
CA LYS A 333 21.86 -26.23 -8.16
C LYS A 333 20.83 -25.29 -8.77
N ARG A 334 20.40 -24.28 -8.03
CA ARG A 334 19.38 -23.29 -8.42
C ARG A 334 19.84 -22.45 -9.61
N ARG A 335 21.12 -22.06 -9.69
CA ARG A 335 21.71 -21.42 -10.88
C ARG A 335 21.64 -22.27 -12.17
N VAL A 336 21.32 -23.55 -12.09
CA VAL A 336 20.97 -24.39 -13.25
C VAL A 336 19.46 -24.42 -13.43
N ASP A 337 18.73 -24.88 -12.42
CA ASP A 337 17.30 -25.24 -12.55
C ASP A 337 16.37 -24.02 -12.66
N PHE A 338 16.58 -22.98 -11.84
CA PHE A 338 15.72 -21.80 -11.80
C PHE A 338 15.85 -20.95 -13.08
N PRO A 339 17.05 -20.50 -13.52
CA PRO A 339 17.19 -19.79 -14.79
C PRO A 339 16.70 -20.59 -16.01
N THR A 340 16.87 -21.92 -16.00
CA THR A 340 16.38 -22.79 -17.09
C THR A 340 14.85 -22.85 -17.18
N THR A 341 14.13 -22.51 -16.11
CA THR A 341 12.66 -22.36 -16.12
C THR A 341 12.28 -20.91 -16.40
N PHE A 342 12.86 -19.95 -15.67
CA PHE A 342 12.51 -18.53 -15.75
C PHE A 342 12.79 -17.92 -17.14
N SER A 343 13.87 -18.34 -17.81
CA SER A 343 14.16 -17.97 -19.20
C SER A 343 13.14 -18.49 -20.22
N LYS A 344 12.46 -19.61 -19.95
CA LYS A 344 11.43 -20.17 -20.85
C LYS A 344 10.08 -19.49 -20.66
N LEU A 345 9.78 -19.09 -19.44
CA LEU A 345 8.54 -18.42 -19.05
C LEU A 345 8.54 -16.90 -19.33
N GLY A 346 9.68 -16.36 -19.78
CA GLY A 346 9.81 -14.93 -20.06
C GLY A 346 9.71 -14.07 -18.80
N VAL A 347 10.35 -14.51 -17.71
CA VAL A 347 10.58 -13.67 -16.53
C VAL A 347 11.54 -12.54 -16.89
N ASP A 348 11.25 -11.32 -16.46
CA ASP A 348 12.02 -10.13 -16.84
C ASP A 348 13.06 -9.78 -15.75
N LEU A 349 12.65 -9.87 -14.48
CA LEU A 349 13.44 -9.46 -13.31
C LEU A 349 13.24 -10.44 -12.14
N VAL A 350 14.31 -10.66 -11.38
CA VAL A 350 14.32 -11.46 -10.15
C VAL A 350 14.98 -10.65 -9.03
N LEU A 351 14.34 -10.58 -7.87
CA LEU A 351 14.75 -9.78 -6.70
C LEU A 351 15.04 -10.68 -5.49
N GLN A 352 16.20 -10.46 -4.83
CA GLN A 352 16.79 -11.36 -3.83
C GLN A 352 17.46 -10.61 -2.66
N GLY A 353 17.59 -11.24 -1.50
CA GLY A 353 18.26 -10.71 -0.29
C GLY A 353 19.42 -11.63 0.14
N HIS A 354 19.45 -12.06 1.40
CA HIS A 354 20.27 -13.14 1.97
C HIS A 354 21.80 -12.93 2.02
N ASP A 355 22.41 -12.23 1.06
CA ASP A 355 23.88 -12.14 0.94
C ASP A 355 24.48 -10.79 1.38
N HIS A 356 23.67 -9.93 2.02
CA HIS A 356 24.08 -8.68 2.68
C HIS A 356 25.15 -7.87 1.95
N SER A 357 25.02 -7.82 0.63
CA SER A 357 25.93 -7.19 -0.31
C SER A 357 25.17 -7.00 -1.63
N TYR A 358 25.45 -5.93 -2.36
CA TYR A 358 24.72 -5.66 -3.59
C TYR A 358 25.30 -6.45 -4.76
N SER A 359 24.44 -7.10 -5.55
CA SER A 359 24.80 -7.57 -6.88
C SER A 359 23.72 -7.33 -7.92
N ARG A 360 24.18 -7.17 -9.16
CA ARG A 360 23.36 -7.25 -10.36
C ARG A 360 24.01 -8.23 -11.33
N SER A 361 23.23 -9.18 -11.82
CA SER A 361 23.69 -10.13 -12.82
C SER A 361 23.93 -9.45 -14.17
N TYR A 362 24.67 -10.13 -15.06
CA TYR A 362 24.44 -9.95 -16.50
C TYR A 362 23.03 -10.44 -16.85
N LEU A 363 22.53 -10.18 -18.06
CA LEU A 363 21.36 -10.90 -18.54
C LEU A 363 21.67 -12.40 -18.59
N VAL A 364 20.92 -13.21 -17.85
CA VAL A 364 21.12 -14.68 -17.81
C VAL A 364 20.06 -15.37 -18.66
N LYS A 365 20.49 -16.32 -19.48
CA LYS A 365 19.62 -17.19 -20.27
C LYS A 365 20.00 -18.65 -20.03
N ASN A 366 19.07 -19.44 -19.48
CA ASN A 366 19.27 -20.87 -19.16
C ASN A 366 20.56 -21.19 -18.35
N GLY A 367 20.97 -20.29 -17.45
CA GLY A 367 22.16 -20.50 -16.60
C GLY A 367 23.50 -20.14 -17.25
N GLU A 368 23.51 -19.47 -18.41
CA GLU A 368 24.67 -18.80 -19.01
C GLU A 368 24.38 -17.30 -19.23
N LYS A 369 25.39 -16.48 -19.54
CA LYS A 369 25.15 -15.10 -20.04
C LYS A 369 24.37 -15.15 -21.36
N ALA A 370 23.36 -14.30 -21.50
CA ALA A 370 22.55 -14.17 -22.72
C ALA A 370 23.38 -13.61 -23.89
N ASP A 371 24.22 -12.61 -23.64
CA ASP A 371 25.34 -12.22 -24.51
C ASP A 371 26.66 -12.33 -23.75
N LYS A 372 27.65 -12.98 -24.36
CA LYS A 372 29.00 -13.15 -23.81
C LYS A 372 29.84 -11.87 -23.94
N ASN A 373 29.35 -10.89 -24.69
CA ASN A 373 29.95 -9.57 -24.90
C ASN A 373 29.27 -8.45 -24.09
N GLU A 374 28.23 -8.74 -23.30
CA GLU A 374 27.60 -7.74 -22.42
C GLU A 374 28.66 -7.16 -21.46
N GLN A 375 28.80 -5.83 -21.44
CA GLN A 375 29.87 -5.17 -20.71
C GLN A 375 29.55 -5.07 -19.20
N PRO A 376 30.54 -5.24 -18.30
CA PRO A 376 30.34 -5.01 -16.87
C PRO A 376 29.79 -3.60 -16.61
N GLY A 377 28.73 -3.49 -15.81
CA GLY A 377 28.11 -2.19 -15.49
C GLY A 377 27.33 -1.53 -16.64
N ALA A 378 26.89 -2.30 -17.65
CA ALA A 378 26.01 -1.78 -18.71
C ALA A 378 24.76 -1.08 -18.12
N ALA A 379 24.49 0.14 -18.59
CA ALA A 379 23.40 1.01 -18.13
C ALA A 379 22.07 0.81 -18.88
N ASP A 380 22.12 0.16 -20.05
CA ASP A 380 20.97 -0.27 -20.83
C ASP A 380 21.22 -1.73 -21.25
N VAL A 381 20.25 -2.61 -21.05
CA VAL A 381 20.34 -4.04 -21.37
C VAL A 381 19.10 -4.53 -22.12
N TYR A 382 19.30 -5.45 -23.06
CA TYR A 382 18.29 -5.97 -23.97
C TYR A 382 18.18 -7.50 -23.79
N PRO A 383 17.21 -8.02 -23.00
CA PRO A 383 17.11 -9.43 -22.62
C PRO A 383 16.99 -10.39 -23.81
N GLY A 384 16.42 -9.92 -24.92
CA GLY A 384 16.08 -10.78 -26.04
C GLY A 384 15.06 -11.86 -25.64
N PRO A 385 14.96 -12.97 -26.41
CA PRO A 385 14.07 -14.06 -26.04
C PRO A 385 14.63 -14.84 -24.84
N GLY A 386 14.15 -14.54 -23.63
CA GLY A 386 14.43 -15.31 -22.41
C GLY A 386 15.71 -14.95 -21.64
N GLY A 387 16.29 -13.77 -21.87
CA GLY A 387 17.26 -13.19 -20.92
C GLY A 387 16.52 -12.65 -19.70
N VAL A 388 17.07 -12.89 -18.51
CA VAL A 388 16.47 -12.51 -17.22
C VAL A 388 17.51 -11.72 -16.40
N LEU A 389 17.12 -10.62 -15.77
CA LEU A 389 17.99 -9.89 -14.83
C LEU A 389 17.75 -10.38 -13.39
N TYR A 390 18.83 -10.58 -12.63
CA TYR A 390 18.79 -10.91 -11.20
C TYR A 390 19.47 -9.81 -10.40
N VAL A 391 18.86 -9.40 -9.29
CA VAL A 391 19.38 -8.35 -8.41
C VAL A 391 19.29 -8.79 -6.95
N THR A 392 20.43 -8.77 -6.26
CA THR A 392 20.54 -8.99 -4.82
C THR A 392 20.67 -7.64 -4.12
N ALA A 393 19.79 -7.33 -3.17
CA ALA A 393 19.89 -6.13 -2.35
C ALA A 393 20.94 -6.27 -1.24
N ASN A 394 21.46 -5.13 -0.77
CA ASN A 394 22.25 -5.06 0.45
C ASN A 394 21.32 -4.88 1.67
N SER A 395 21.85 -5.03 2.89
CA SER A 395 21.07 -4.80 4.11
C SER A 395 20.55 -3.36 4.19
N ALA A 396 19.24 -3.25 4.40
CA ALA A 396 18.52 -1.99 4.58
C ALA A 396 18.70 -1.40 6.00
N SER A 397 19.05 -2.20 7.00
CA SER A 397 19.21 -1.77 8.40
C SER A 397 20.66 -1.54 8.83
N GLY A 398 21.63 -2.18 8.14
CA GLY A 398 23.02 -2.20 8.57
C GLY A 398 23.26 -3.06 9.81
N SER A 399 22.38 -4.05 10.06
CA SER A 399 22.53 -5.04 11.13
C SER A 399 23.57 -6.12 10.81
N LYS A 400 23.88 -6.34 9.52
CA LYS A 400 24.85 -7.32 9.02
C LYS A 400 25.31 -6.95 7.61
N TYR A 401 26.59 -7.22 7.30
CA TYR A 401 27.18 -7.15 5.96
C TYR A 401 28.10 -8.35 5.68
N TYR A 402 28.29 -8.70 4.41
CA TYR A 402 29.31 -9.66 3.99
C TYR A 402 30.29 -9.05 2.96
N ASP A 403 31.59 -9.32 3.13
CA ASP A 403 32.65 -8.97 2.17
C ASP A 403 32.55 -9.82 0.88
N ILE A 404 32.78 -9.19 -0.27
CA ILE A 404 32.83 -9.87 -1.57
C ILE A 404 33.97 -10.91 -1.60
N THR A 405 33.65 -12.16 -1.97
CA THR A 405 34.64 -13.25 -1.98
C THR A 405 35.22 -13.50 -3.38
N ALA A 406 36.43 -14.04 -3.44
CA ALA A 406 37.13 -14.25 -4.70
C ALA A 406 36.53 -15.40 -5.53
N PRO A 407 36.35 -15.25 -6.85
CA PRO A 407 36.01 -16.34 -7.77
C PRO A 407 37.01 -17.51 -7.71
N ASP A 408 36.56 -18.70 -8.09
CA ASP A 408 37.37 -19.93 -8.08
C ASP A 408 37.57 -20.51 -9.50
N SER A 409 38.14 -21.71 -9.61
CA SER A 409 38.49 -22.34 -10.88
C SER A 409 37.40 -23.28 -11.45
N SER A 410 36.16 -23.25 -10.94
CA SER A 410 35.08 -24.15 -11.39
C SER A 410 34.39 -23.73 -12.71
N GLY A 411 34.78 -22.60 -13.30
CA GLY A 411 34.35 -22.18 -14.64
C GLY A 411 33.06 -21.35 -14.67
N THR A 412 32.63 -21.00 -15.88
CA THR A 412 31.61 -19.96 -16.15
C THR A 412 30.27 -20.54 -16.62
N SER A 413 29.76 -21.54 -15.89
CA SER A 413 28.43 -22.14 -16.08
C SER A 413 27.58 -21.93 -14.82
N GLY A 414 26.28 -22.21 -14.86
CA GLY A 414 25.38 -22.05 -13.70
C GLY A 414 25.92 -22.63 -12.38
N ALA A 415 26.40 -23.88 -12.39
CA ALA A 415 27.00 -24.50 -11.21
C ALA A 415 28.41 -23.99 -10.86
N GLY A 416 29.05 -23.24 -11.76
CA GLY A 416 30.39 -22.70 -11.63
C GLY A 416 30.46 -21.33 -10.97
N ASN A 417 31.58 -21.10 -10.27
CA ASN A 417 31.95 -19.88 -9.54
C ASN A 417 33.19 -19.21 -10.15
N GLY A 418 33.42 -19.41 -11.44
CA GLY A 418 34.53 -18.83 -12.20
C GLY A 418 34.53 -17.30 -12.26
N ALA A 419 35.72 -16.74 -12.50
CA ALA A 419 35.90 -15.32 -12.77
C ALA A 419 35.25 -14.89 -14.10
N ASP A 420 34.78 -13.65 -14.18
CA ASP A 420 34.27 -13.06 -15.41
C ASP A 420 35.41 -12.78 -16.42
N PRO A 421 35.30 -13.23 -17.69
CA PRO A 421 36.31 -12.94 -18.71
C PRO A 421 36.53 -11.45 -19.03
N LEU A 422 35.55 -10.57 -18.74
CA LEU A 422 35.66 -9.12 -18.99
C LEU A 422 36.11 -8.33 -17.75
N ASN A 423 35.79 -8.80 -16.55
CA ASN A 423 36.26 -8.27 -15.27
C ASN A 423 36.69 -9.40 -14.30
N PRO A 424 37.92 -9.95 -14.41
CA PRO A 424 38.34 -11.15 -13.67
C PRO A 424 38.42 -11.04 -12.14
N LYS A 425 38.05 -9.91 -11.54
CA LYS A 425 37.82 -9.78 -10.09
C LYS A 425 36.44 -10.27 -9.68
N ASN A 426 35.46 -10.17 -10.58
CA ASN A 426 34.06 -10.52 -10.34
C ASN A 426 33.79 -11.98 -10.71
N TYR A 427 32.74 -12.54 -10.12
CA TYR A 427 32.10 -13.78 -10.58
C TYR A 427 31.49 -13.56 -11.97
N TRP A 428 31.61 -14.57 -12.84
CA TRP A 428 31.16 -14.53 -14.24
C TRP A 428 29.71 -14.08 -14.42
N TYR A 429 28.85 -14.34 -13.44
CA TYR A 429 27.42 -14.03 -13.49
C TYR A 429 27.09 -12.57 -13.11
N ASN A 430 27.97 -11.83 -12.44
CA ASN A 430 27.68 -10.50 -11.89
C ASN A 430 28.31 -9.35 -12.68
N SER A 431 27.44 -8.59 -13.38
CA SER A 431 27.79 -7.36 -14.10
C SER A 431 28.21 -6.24 -13.15
N VAL A 432 27.59 -6.17 -11.97
CA VAL A 432 27.98 -5.28 -10.86
C VAL A 432 27.98 -6.04 -9.54
N GLN A 433 28.94 -5.70 -8.69
CA GLN A 433 29.01 -6.12 -7.29
C GLN A 433 29.43 -4.89 -6.46
N ASN A 434 28.82 -4.67 -5.31
CA ASN A 434 29.22 -3.59 -4.40
C ASN A 434 29.07 -4.02 -2.93
N GLN A 435 30.13 -3.78 -2.17
CA GLN A 435 30.09 -3.72 -0.72
C GLN A 435 30.85 -2.47 -0.28
N GLU A 436 30.20 -1.64 0.54
CA GLU A 436 30.78 -0.43 1.14
C GLU A 436 30.59 -0.39 2.66
N HIS A 437 29.87 -1.37 3.23
CA HIS A 437 29.37 -1.39 4.61
C HIS A 437 28.45 -0.20 4.91
N VAL A 438 27.52 0.04 3.97
CA VAL A 438 26.54 1.13 3.98
C VAL A 438 25.17 0.61 3.57
N ARG A 439 24.12 1.08 4.26
CA ARG A 439 22.71 0.77 3.97
C ARG A 439 22.32 1.22 2.57
N THR A 440 21.65 0.35 1.82
CA THR A 440 21.07 0.69 0.51
C THR A 440 19.64 0.16 0.38
N TYR A 441 18.94 0.66 -0.63
CA TYR A 441 17.68 0.10 -1.11
C TYR A 441 17.68 0.14 -2.64
N VAL A 442 16.92 -0.75 -3.27
CA VAL A 442 16.77 -0.78 -4.72
C VAL A 442 15.45 -0.11 -5.09
N LYS A 443 15.51 0.91 -5.93
CA LYS A 443 14.33 1.49 -6.59
C LYS A 443 14.10 0.77 -7.91
N VAL A 444 12.85 0.35 -8.16
CA VAL A 444 12.41 -0.16 -9.46
C VAL A 444 11.34 0.76 -10.03
N GLN A 445 11.58 1.28 -11.22
CA GLN A 445 10.67 2.15 -11.96
C GLN A 445 10.03 1.34 -13.10
N VAL A 446 8.74 1.07 -12.99
CA VAL A 446 7.96 0.37 -14.01
C VAL A 446 7.50 1.39 -15.04
N ARG A 447 7.89 1.22 -16.31
CA ARG A 447 7.49 2.08 -17.43
C ARG A 447 6.93 1.24 -18.57
N ASN A 448 6.18 1.89 -19.45
CA ASN A 448 5.51 1.27 -20.60
C ASN A 448 6.49 0.62 -21.60
N ASP A 449 7.76 1.02 -21.57
CA ASP A 449 8.82 0.69 -22.52
C ASP A 449 10.10 0.14 -21.86
N LYS A 450 10.14 0.01 -20.52
CA LYS A 450 11.27 -0.56 -19.74
C LYS A 450 10.99 -0.70 -18.24
N LEU A 451 11.80 -1.50 -17.56
CA LEU A 451 12.08 -1.33 -16.13
C LEU A 451 13.36 -0.50 -15.96
N VAL A 452 13.42 0.39 -14.98
CA VAL A 452 14.69 1.02 -14.55
C VAL A 452 14.97 0.59 -13.11
N VAL A 453 16.12 -0.04 -12.87
CA VAL A 453 16.53 -0.54 -11.55
C VAL A 453 17.73 0.27 -11.07
N GLU A 454 17.61 0.89 -9.89
CA GLU A 454 18.63 1.77 -9.30
C GLU A 454 18.93 1.32 -7.86
N ASN A 455 20.17 0.98 -7.54
CA ASN A 455 20.57 0.79 -6.13
C ASN A 455 21.06 2.12 -5.56
N LEU A 456 20.50 2.54 -4.42
CA LEU A 456 20.63 3.87 -3.84
C LEU A 456 21.07 3.78 -2.38
N ARG A 457 22.10 4.54 -1.99
CA ARG A 457 22.57 4.59 -0.60
C ARG A 457 21.54 5.29 0.29
N SER A 458 21.01 4.61 1.31
CA SER A 458 20.21 5.25 2.37
C SER A 458 21.06 5.76 3.53
N GLY A 459 22.23 5.16 3.76
CA GLY A 459 23.16 5.57 4.81
C GLY A 459 24.50 6.10 4.31
N THR A 460 25.45 6.19 5.24
CA THR A 460 26.91 6.33 5.00
C THR A 460 27.65 5.50 6.06
N CYS A 461 28.95 5.69 6.27
CA CYS A 461 29.64 5.15 7.44
C CYS A 461 29.21 5.81 8.77
N ALA A 462 28.45 6.91 8.74
CA ALA A 462 27.91 7.54 9.95
C ALA A 462 26.66 6.81 10.46
N ALA A 463 26.44 6.87 11.77
CA ALA A 463 25.26 6.33 12.43
C ALA A 463 23.94 6.96 11.89
N PRO A 464 22.84 6.20 11.83
CA PRO A 464 22.71 4.80 12.27
C PRO A 464 23.28 3.82 11.22
N ASN A 465 24.18 2.93 11.67
CA ASN A 465 24.79 1.85 10.87
C ASN A 465 25.43 0.85 11.84
N SER A 466 24.64 -0.14 12.32
CA SER A 466 24.96 -0.87 13.55
C SER A 466 26.32 -1.57 13.53
N GLU A 467 26.64 -2.29 12.45
CA GLU A 467 27.92 -3.01 12.33
C GLU A 467 29.13 -2.06 12.25
N VAL A 468 28.99 -0.91 11.59
CA VAL A 468 30.06 0.10 11.55
C VAL A 468 30.23 0.76 12.92
N GLU A 469 29.15 0.94 13.68
CA GLU A 469 29.18 1.36 15.09
C GLU A 469 29.75 0.26 16.02
N HIS A 470 29.78 -0.99 15.60
CA HIS A 470 30.48 -2.11 16.27
C HIS A 470 31.92 -2.31 15.77
N GLY A 471 32.38 -1.49 14.82
CA GLY A 471 33.77 -1.44 14.38
C GLY A 471 34.07 -2.10 13.03
N LEU A 472 33.05 -2.52 12.27
CA LEU A 472 33.23 -2.94 10.88
C LEU A 472 33.78 -1.79 10.03
N SER A 473 34.81 -2.04 9.24
CA SER A 473 35.48 -1.01 8.45
C SER A 473 34.63 -0.59 7.24
N CYS A 474 34.16 0.65 7.23
CA CYS A 474 33.43 1.27 6.13
C CYS A 474 34.30 2.29 5.37
N THR A 475 34.13 2.37 4.04
CA THR A 475 35.00 3.17 3.14
C THR A 475 34.28 4.30 2.40
N ASN A 476 32.97 4.43 2.61
CA ASN A 476 32.13 5.48 2.04
C ASN A 476 32.46 6.87 2.64
N THR A 477 32.39 7.92 1.82
CA THR A 477 32.62 9.30 2.27
C THR A 477 31.38 10.16 2.05
N ALA A 478 30.88 10.81 3.09
CA ALA A 478 29.67 11.64 3.00
C ALA A 478 29.77 12.82 2.01
N SER A 479 30.99 13.24 1.64
CA SER A 479 31.25 14.25 0.61
C SER A 479 31.37 13.71 -0.81
N GLY A 480 31.66 12.43 -1.00
CA GLY A 480 31.85 11.81 -2.32
C GLY A 480 30.71 10.86 -2.72
N GLN A 481 30.11 10.18 -1.75
CA GLN A 481 29.03 9.20 -1.89
C GLN A 481 27.91 9.45 -0.85
N PRO A 482 27.28 10.64 -0.83
CA PRO A 482 26.25 11.00 0.16
C PRO A 482 25.01 10.08 0.08
N VAL A 483 24.15 10.17 1.09
CA VAL A 483 22.80 9.60 1.07
C VAL A 483 22.05 10.04 -0.21
N GLY A 484 21.34 9.12 -0.84
CA GLY A 484 20.68 9.30 -2.13
C GLY A 484 21.61 9.16 -3.36
N SER A 485 22.91 8.93 -3.18
CA SER A 485 23.81 8.65 -4.30
C SER A 485 23.62 7.24 -4.85
N VAL A 486 23.69 7.13 -6.18
CA VAL A 486 23.57 5.86 -6.92
C VAL A 486 24.80 4.98 -6.68
N VAL A 487 24.56 3.68 -6.48
CA VAL A 487 25.56 2.60 -6.46
C VAL A 487 25.63 1.94 -7.84
N ASP A 488 24.47 1.62 -8.42
CA ASP A 488 24.31 1.03 -9.74
C ASP A 488 22.96 1.46 -10.35
N LYS A 489 22.88 1.48 -11.69
CA LYS A 489 21.68 1.78 -12.45
C LYS A 489 21.65 1.02 -13.77
N VAL A 490 20.51 0.42 -14.10
CA VAL A 490 20.24 -0.21 -15.39
C VAL A 490 18.82 0.07 -15.90
N SER A 491 18.67 0.25 -17.20
CA SER A 491 17.38 0.15 -17.91
C SER A 491 17.27 -1.24 -18.56
N VAL A 492 16.26 -2.02 -18.19
CA VAL A 492 15.91 -3.30 -18.84
C VAL A 492 14.80 -3.03 -19.84
N HIS A 493 15.09 -3.13 -21.12
CA HIS A 493 14.12 -2.91 -22.20
C HIS A 493 13.34 -4.21 -22.47
N PRO A 494 12.05 -4.17 -22.84
CA PRO A 494 11.27 -5.37 -23.13
C PRO A 494 11.70 -6.01 -24.46
N TYR A 495 11.52 -7.32 -24.58
CA TYR A 495 11.71 -8.01 -25.85
C TYR A 495 10.42 -8.04 -26.68
N HIS A 496 10.42 -7.41 -27.85
CA HIS A 496 9.27 -7.32 -28.75
C HIS A 496 9.38 -8.22 -30.00
N GLY A 497 10.25 -9.23 -29.98
CA GLY A 497 10.56 -10.06 -31.16
C GLY A 497 11.63 -9.45 -32.07
N ASP A 498 11.95 -10.16 -33.16
CA ASP A 498 12.95 -9.73 -34.16
C ASP A 498 12.43 -8.63 -35.14
N GLY A 499 11.28 -8.02 -34.85
CA GLY A 499 10.59 -7.06 -35.71
C GLY A 499 10.69 -5.61 -35.24
N GLN A 500 10.52 -4.66 -36.16
CA GLN A 500 10.44 -3.24 -35.80
C GLN A 500 9.03 -2.85 -35.34
N SER A 501 8.80 -2.94 -34.03
CA SER A 501 7.54 -2.50 -33.40
C SER A 501 7.44 -0.98 -33.29
N LEU A 502 6.23 -0.44 -33.48
CA LEU A 502 5.90 0.97 -33.26
C LEU A 502 4.98 1.10 -32.05
N GLN A 503 5.49 1.65 -30.95
CA GLN A 503 4.71 1.91 -29.74
C GLN A 503 4.17 3.34 -29.74
N VAL A 504 2.88 3.49 -29.42
CA VAL A 504 2.27 4.78 -29.07
C VAL A 504 1.55 4.63 -27.75
N ASN A 505 2.01 5.35 -26.72
CA ASN A 505 1.34 5.41 -25.44
C ASN A 505 0.18 6.40 -25.55
N VAL A 506 -1.03 5.89 -25.74
CA VAL A 506 -2.26 6.66 -25.53
C VAL A 506 -2.62 6.47 -24.06
N PRO A 507 -2.42 7.47 -23.18
CA PRO A 507 -2.76 7.34 -21.76
C PRO A 507 -4.27 7.27 -21.60
N ASP A 508 -4.76 6.40 -20.69
CA ASP A 508 -6.20 6.34 -20.46
C ASP A 508 -6.67 7.64 -19.80
N PRO A 509 -7.66 8.33 -20.38
CA PRO A 509 -7.72 9.77 -20.18
C PRO A 509 -8.68 10.16 -19.07
N ALA A 510 -8.15 10.24 -17.85
CA ALA A 510 -8.78 10.67 -16.58
C ALA A 510 -10.18 11.33 -16.72
N PRO A 511 -11.19 10.85 -15.95
CA PRO A 511 -12.61 11.15 -16.21
C PRO A 511 -12.97 12.64 -16.19
N GLY A 512 -12.16 13.45 -15.49
CA GLY A 512 -12.33 14.88 -15.31
C GLY A 512 -13.24 15.21 -14.12
N GLU A 513 -13.19 16.46 -13.68
CA GLU A 513 -13.80 16.92 -12.43
C GLU A 513 -14.68 18.16 -12.69
N PHE A 514 -15.77 18.29 -11.92
CA PHE A 514 -16.49 19.54 -11.74
C PHE A 514 -16.19 20.10 -10.35
N GLY A 515 -15.48 21.22 -10.32
CA GLY A 515 -15.10 21.93 -9.10
C GLY A 515 -15.50 23.41 -9.17
N TRP A 516 -15.72 24.01 -8.01
CA TRP A 516 -16.00 25.45 -7.90
C TRP A 516 -15.34 26.04 -6.66
N THR A 517 -14.98 27.32 -6.73
CA THR A 517 -14.32 28.05 -5.63
C THR A 517 -14.79 29.51 -5.58
N ILE A 518 -14.70 30.13 -4.40
CA ILE A 518 -14.85 31.58 -4.26
C ILE A 518 -13.50 32.22 -4.58
N ASP A 519 -13.45 33.04 -5.62
CA ASP A 519 -12.23 33.66 -6.14
C ASP A 519 -12.02 35.05 -5.50
N GLY A 520 -11.57 35.05 -4.24
CA GLY A 520 -11.30 36.25 -3.48
C GLY A 520 -10.75 35.99 -2.08
N TYR A 521 -9.97 36.93 -1.54
CA TYR A 521 -9.22 36.77 -0.28
C TYR A 521 -9.96 37.19 0.99
N ASN A 522 -11.25 37.57 0.91
CA ASN A 522 -12.01 38.07 2.05
C ASN A 522 -13.42 37.46 2.08
N GLY A 523 -13.77 36.77 3.17
CA GLY A 523 -15.07 36.08 3.34
C GLY A 523 -16.26 37.00 3.63
N LEU A 524 -16.09 38.32 3.51
CA LEU A 524 -17.14 39.32 3.71
C LEU A 524 -17.47 40.02 2.38
N VAL A 525 -18.72 39.84 1.93
CA VAL A 525 -19.33 40.71 0.92
C VAL A 525 -19.84 41.97 1.63
N ASP A 526 -19.25 43.13 1.30
CA ASP A 526 -19.64 44.43 1.86
C ASP A 526 -20.53 45.19 0.88
N LEU A 527 -21.67 45.70 1.38
CA LEU A 527 -22.63 46.54 0.64
C LEU A 527 -22.45 48.03 0.97
N GLY A 528 -21.48 48.36 1.83
CA GLY A 528 -21.21 49.70 2.32
C GLY A 528 -22.30 50.23 3.26
N THR A 529 -22.31 51.55 3.44
CA THR A 529 -23.33 52.23 4.25
C THR A 529 -24.57 52.54 3.40
N ALA A 530 -25.71 51.99 3.81
CA ALA A 530 -27.00 52.23 3.15
C ALA A 530 -27.38 53.72 3.17
N LYS A 531 -27.99 54.19 2.08
CA LYS A 531 -28.39 55.60 1.87
C LYS A 531 -29.90 55.71 1.75
N GLU A 532 -30.47 56.61 2.53
CA GLU A 532 -31.89 56.98 2.53
C GLU A 532 -32.34 57.49 1.16
N ARG A 533 -33.57 57.16 0.78
CA ARG A 533 -34.27 57.61 -0.44
C ARG A 533 -35.58 58.24 -0.05
N ASP A 534 -35.64 59.56 -0.21
CA ASP A 534 -36.86 60.38 -0.20
C ASP A 534 -37.80 60.20 1.01
N GLY A 535 -37.28 59.69 2.13
CA GLY A 535 -38.02 59.39 3.36
C GLY A 535 -38.77 58.04 3.39
N ASP A 536 -38.54 57.16 2.40
CA ASP A 536 -39.28 55.91 2.18
C ASP A 536 -38.49 54.64 2.54
N HIS A 537 -37.24 54.52 2.07
CA HIS A 537 -36.39 53.35 2.33
C HIS A 537 -34.89 53.66 2.28
N PHE A 538 -34.05 52.71 2.69
CA PHE A 538 -32.60 52.78 2.57
C PHE A 538 -32.08 51.80 1.50
N THR A 539 -31.25 52.31 0.59
CA THR A 539 -30.59 51.53 -0.49
C THR A 539 -29.13 51.24 -0.17
N ALA A 540 -28.69 50.00 -0.36
CA ALA A 540 -27.27 49.61 -0.37
C ALA A 540 -27.00 48.69 -1.57
N ALA A 541 -25.78 48.73 -2.11
CA ALA A 541 -25.42 47.97 -3.31
C ALA A 541 -23.97 47.50 -3.26
N GLY A 542 -23.70 46.34 -3.85
CA GLY A 542 -22.38 45.72 -3.88
C GLY A 542 -22.28 44.62 -4.92
N LYS A 543 -21.23 43.80 -4.81
CA LYS A 543 -20.97 42.65 -5.69
C LYS A 543 -20.55 41.46 -4.84
N ILE A 544 -20.96 40.25 -5.20
CA ILE A 544 -20.35 39.04 -4.61
C ILE A 544 -18.88 38.91 -5.05
N ASN A 545 -18.06 38.21 -4.26
CA ASN A 545 -16.80 37.68 -4.77
C ASN A 545 -17.11 36.74 -5.96
N PRO A 546 -16.34 36.78 -7.07
CA PRO A 546 -16.58 35.91 -8.20
C PRO A 546 -16.54 34.42 -7.82
N ILE A 547 -17.38 33.61 -8.45
CA ILE A 547 -17.35 32.15 -8.29
C ILE A 547 -16.67 31.56 -9.52
N LEU A 548 -15.46 31.03 -9.33
CA LEU A 548 -14.73 30.30 -10.34
C LEU A 548 -15.30 28.88 -10.42
N VAL A 549 -15.93 28.55 -11.55
CA VAL A 549 -16.37 27.20 -11.91
C VAL A 549 -15.34 26.59 -12.85
N SER A 550 -15.04 25.31 -12.69
CA SER A 550 -14.12 24.53 -13.53
C SER A 550 -14.76 23.17 -13.83
N ASP A 551 -14.96 22.85 -15.11
CA ASP A 551 -15.46 21.55 -15.53
C ASP A 551 -14.59 20.94 -16.63
N THR A 552 -13.97 19.81 -16.32
CA THR A 552 -13.13 19.02 -17.25
C THR A 552 -13.75 17.66 -17.59
N ARG A 553 -14.91 17.32 -17.02
CA ARG A 553 -15.56 16.00 -17.10
C ARG A 553 -15.87 15.57 -18.52
N ARG A 554 -15.65 14.29 -18.83
CA ARG A 554 -15.97 13.71 -20.14
C ARG A 554 -17.46 13.52 -20.41
N THR A 555 -18.30 13.46 -19.37
CA THR A 555 -19.76 13.30 -19.52
C THR A 555 -20.45 14.54 -20.08
N LEU A 556 -19.85 15.73 -19.93
CA LEU A 556 -20.48 17.03 -20.20
C LEU A 556 -21.83 17.20 -19.48
N SER A 557 -21.95 16.55 -18.32
CA SER A 557 -23.10 16.57 -17.42
C SER A 557 -23.52 18.00 -17.07
N PRO A 558 -24.82 18.33 -17.10
CA PRO A 558 -25.27 19.66 -16.72
C PRO A 558 -24.86 20.00 -15.28
N TRP A 559 -24.63 21.28 -15.05
CA TRP A 559 -24.31 21.81 -13.72
C TRP A 559 -25.03 23.12 -13.47
N SER A 560 -25.27 23.44 -12.21
CA SER A 560 -25.83 24.73 -11.79
C SER A 560 -25.22 25.19 -10.48
N VAL A 561 -25.04 26.50 -10.35
CA VAL A 561 -24.67 27.19 -9.11
C VAL A 561 -25.83 28.10 -8.74
N SER A 562 -26.22 28.07 -7.47
CA SER A 562 -27.33 28.82 -6.91
C SER A 562 -26.98 29.37 -5.53
N ALA A 563 -27.71 30.37 -5.05
CA ALA A 563 -27.53 30.89 -3.70
C ALA A 563 -28.83 31.38 -3.05
N ASP A 564 -28.81 31.40 -1.72
CA ASP A 564 -29.83 32.01 -0.84
C ASP A 564 -29.14 32.84 0.26
N VAL A 565 -29.90 33.73 0.90
CA VAL A 565 -29.43 34.64 1.94
C VAL A 565 -30.32 34.59 3.16
N SER A 566 -29.71 34.36 4.32
CA SER A 566 -30.41 34.36 5.61
C SER A 566 -30.97 35.75 5.96
N ASP A 567 -31.95 35.82 6.85
CA ASP A 567 -32.37 37.10 7.44
C ASP A 567 -31.17 37.87 8.05
N PHE A 568 -31.13 39.17 7.78
CA PHE A 568 -30.10 40.10 8.22
C PHE A 568 -30.29 40.45 9.69
N LYS A 569 -29.25 40.29 10.52
CA LYS A 569 -29.33 40.42 11.98
C LYS A 569 -28.28 41.38 12.56
N ASP A 570 -28.70 42.15 13.55
CA ASP A 570 -27.85 42.97 14.44
C ASP A 570 -28.32 42.76 15.89
N ALA A 571 -27.60 41.89 16.61
CA ALA A 571 -28.02 41.33 17.90
C ALA A 571 -29.47 40.79 17.84
N ALA A 572 -30.41 41.43 18.54
CA ALA A 572 -31.82 41.06 18.56
C ALA A 572 -32.69 41.74 17.48
N LYS A 573 -32.11 42.63 16.66
CA LYS A 573 -32.79 43.26 15.52
C LYS A 573 -32.66 42.36 14.30
N THR A 574 -33.70 42.26 13.49
CA THR A 574 -33.67 41.48 12.24
C THR A 574 -34.49 42.17 11.14
N PHE A 575 -34.13 41.95 9.88
CA PHE A 575 -35.00 42.17 8.72
C PHE A 575 -34.79 41.04 7.70
N SER A 576 -35.73 40.81 6.79
CA SER A 576 -35.68 39.59 5.98
C SER A 576 -34.65 39.63 4.85
N GLY A 577 -34.03 38.48 4.56
CA GLY A 577 -33.18 38.26 3.39
C GLY A 577 -33.93 38.50 2.06
N ALA A 578 -35.26 38.51 2.08
CA ALA A 578 -36.10 38.81 0.92
C ALA A 578 -35.92 40.23 0.37
N TYR A 579 -35.42 41.17 1.19
CA TYR A 579 -35.14 42.54 0.78
C TYR A 579 -33.86 42.71 -0.06
N LEU A 580 -33.10 41.64 -0.25
CA LEU A 580 -31.97 41.57 -1.17
C LEU A 580 -32.41 40.96 -2.51
N GLY A 581 -32.24 41.73 -3.58
CA GLY A 581 -32.29 41.26 -4.97
C GLY A 581 -30.88 41.13 -5.58
N TRP A 582 -30.79 40.56 -6.77
CA TRP A 582 -29.52 40.48 -7.52
C TRP A 582 -29.67 40.46 -9.05
N THR A 583 -28.57 40.74 -9.75
CA THR A 583 -28.41 40.53 -11.19
C THR A 583 -27.16 39.70 -11.45
N PRO A 584 -27.30 38.39 -11.77
CA PRO A 584 -26.19 37.54 -12.17
C PRO A 584 -25.56 37.92 -13.52
N TYR A 585 -24.27 37.65 -13.69
CA TYR A 585 -23.52 37.81 -14.94
C TYR A 585 -22.30 36.88 -14.98
N LEU A 586 -21.66 36.81 -16.14
CA LEU A 586 -20.34 36.19 -16.31
C LEU A 586 -19.28 37.31 -16.30
N LEU A 587 -18.23 37.15 -15.49
CA LEU A 587 -17.00 37.93 -15.63
C LEU A 587 -16.17 37.37 -16.79
N ASP A 588 -15.96 36.05 -16.76
CA ASP A 588 -15.21 35.31 -17.77
C ASP A 588 -16.07 34.16 -18.29
N ALA A 589 -16.29 34.13 -19.60
CA ALA A 589 -17.11 33.13 -20.27
C ALA A 589 -16.31 31.87 -20.63
N GLY A 590 -16.85 30.71 -20.30
CA GLY A 590 -16.29 29.39 -20.56
C GLY A 590 -17.14 28.33 -19.84
N ALA A 591 -16.68 27.07 -19.79
CA ALA A 591 -17.43 25.94 -19.20
C ALA A 591 -18.89 25.77 -19.73
N GLY A 592 -19.22 26.40 -20.87
CA GLY A 592 -20.59 26.59 -21.38
C GLY A 592 -21.55 27.34 -20.44
N ALA A 593 -21.03 28.07 -19.46
CA ALA A 593 -21.79 28.79 -18.46
C ALA A 593 -22.75 29.83 -19.06
N LYS A 594 -23.93 29.93 -18.47
CA LYS A 594 -24.94 30.97 -18.67
C LYS A 594 -25.23 31.61 -17.32
N ALA A 595 -25.44 32.93 -17.30
CA ALA A 595 -25.85 33.63 -16.10
C ALA A 595 -27.31 33.30 -15.72
N GLY A 596 -27.62 33.30 -14.43
CA GLY A 596 -28.98 33.19 -13.93
C GLY A 596 -29.84 34.43 -14.22
N ALA A 597 -31.15 34.31 -14.01
CA ALA A 597 -32.06 35.44 -14.15
C ALA A 597 -31.90 36.47 -13.01
N SER A 598 -32.06 37.75 -13.34
CA SER A 598 -32.19 38.81 -12.33
C SER A 598 -33.39 38.57 -11.42
N VAL A 599 -33.26 38.96 -10.16
CA VAL A 599 -34.27 38.82 -9.12
C VAL A 599 -34.41 40.17 -8.41
N ALA A 600 -35.61 40.74 -8.42
CA ALA A 600 -35.88 42.01 -7.74
C ALA A 600 -35.73 41.88 -6.22
N SER A 601 -35.59 43.02 -5.53
CA SER A 601 -35.79 43.05 -4.08
C SER A 601 -37.26 42.79 -3.78
N GLY A 602 -37.55 42.00 -2.74
CA GLY A 602 -38.90 41.84 -2.19
C GLY A 602 -39.53 43.12 -1.66
N TYR A 603 -38.78 44.23 -1.62
CA TYR A 603 -39.34 45.58 -1.45
C TYR A 603 -40.17 46.02 -2.66
N ASP A 604 -39.64 45.80 -3.87
CA ASP A 604 -40.21 46.29 -5.13
C ASP A 604 -41.43 45.47 -5.58
N ASP A 605 -41.36 44.13 -5.45
CA ASP A 605 -42.32 43.18 -6.02
C ASP A 605 -43.16 42.41 -4.98
N GLN A 606 -42.92 42.65 -3.68
CA GLN A 606 -43.49 41.89 -2.55
C GLN A 606 -43.19 40.37 -2.62
N GLY A 607 -42.17 39.98 -3.38
CA GLY A 607 -41.74 38.62 -3.61
C GLY A 607 -40.86 38.07 -2.49
N LYS A 608 -39.81 37.33 -2.86
CA LYS A 608 -38.92 36.64 -1.91
C LYS A 608 -37.44 36.95 -2.07
N GLY A 609 -37.06 37.81 -3.03
CA GLY A 609 -35.66 38.16 -3.29
C GLY A 609 -34.74 36.93 -3.27
N LEU A 610 -33.69 37.00 -2.45
CA LEU A 610 -32.77 35.90 -2.12
C LEU A 610 -33.09 35.12 -0.84
N SER A 611 -34.27 35.26 -0.21
CA SER A 611 -34.62 34.48 1.02
C SER A 611 -34.87 32.98 0.78
N VAL A 612 -34.61 32.51 -0.43
CA VAL A 612 -34.83 31.18 -1.01
C VAL A 612 -33.91 31.07 -2.23
N SER A 613 -33.47 29.86 -2.56
CA SER A 613 -32.45 29.66 -3.61
C SER A 613 -32.83 30.28 -4.97
N ARG A 614 -31.83 30.92 -5.60
CA ARG A 614 -31.86 31.51 -6.95
C ARG A 614 -30.63 31.09 -7.74
N GLY A 615 -30.79 30.84 -9.03
CA GLY A 615 -29.66 30.50 -9.91
C GLY A 615 -28.70 31.67 -10.09
N LEU A 616 -27.40 31.42 -9.87
CA LEU A 616 -26.29 32.31 -10.21
C LEU A 616 -25.81 32.04 -11.64
N GLY A 617 -25.73 30.77 -12.03
CA GLY A 617 -25.42 30.35 -13.39
C GLY A 617 -25.45 28.84 -13.58
N SER A 618 -25.48 28.37 -14.82
CA SER A 618 -25.58 26.94 -15.16
C SER A 618 -25.02 26.63 -16.55
N ALA A 619 -24.78 25.35 -16.85
CA ALA A 619 -24.57 24.86 -18.21
C ALA A 619 -25.45 23.63 -18.49
N ASP A 620 -25.84 23.47 -19.75
CA ASP A 620 -26.69 22.35 -20.20
C ASP A 620 -25.83 21.11 -20.53
N GLN A 621 -26.48 19.94 -20.65
CA GLN A 621 -25.85 18.70 -21.13
C GLN A 621 -25.13 18.92 -22.47
N GLY A 622 -23.88 18.50 -22.58
CA GLY A 622 -23.07 18.67 -23.80
C GLY A 622 -22.33 20.02 -23.89
N HIS A 623 -22.25 20.77 -22.80
CA HIS A 623 -21.52 22.04 -22.74
C HIS A 623 -20.03 21.91 -23.08
N ALA A 624 -19.40 23.03 -23.47
CA ALA A 624 -17.95 23.08 -23.61
C ALA A 624 -17.25 22.94 -22.24
N ARG A 625 -16.17 22.17 -22.18
CA ARG A 625 -15.28 22.09 -21.00
C ARG A 625 -14.46 23.36 -20.83
N GLY A 626 -13.99 23.63 -19.61
CA GLY A 626 -13.12 24.76 -19.31
C GLY A 626 -13.42 25.40 -17.95
N LYS A 627 -13.15 26.70 -17.83
CA LYS A 627 -13.41 27.48 -16.62
C LYS A 627 -14.33 28.67 -16.93
N ALA A 628 -15.11 29.10 -15.95
CA ALA A 628 -15.97 30.29 -16.02
C ALA A 628 -15.90 31.05 -14.70
N ARG A 629 -16.13 32.36 -14.70
CA ARG A 629 -16.24 33.16 -13.46
C ARG A 629 -17.61 33.81 -13.41
N LEU A 630 -18.45 33.36 -12.49
CA LEU A 630 -19.79 33.90 -12.26
C LEU A 630 -19.71 35.08 -11.29
N GLY A 631 -20.57 36.08 -11.47
CA GLY A 631 -20.72 37.21 -10.56
C GLY A 631 -22.19 37.59 -10.41
N ALA A 632 -22.49 38.44 -9.43
CA ALA A 632 -23.79 39.04 -9.26
C ALA A 632 -23.66 40.42 -8.61
N ASP A 633 -24.43 41.37 -9.14
CA ASP A 633 -24.62 42.69 -8.55
C ASP A 633 -25.79 42.62 -7.58
N LEU A 634 -25.64 43.23 -6.41
CA LEU A 634 -26.56 43.11 -5.28
C LEU A 634 -27.31 44.42 -5.06
N ASP A 635 -28.64 44.36 -4.92
CA ASP A 635 -29.53 45.48 -4.62
C ASP A 635 -30.31 45.22 -3.33
N LEU A 636 -30.00 45.98 -2.27
CA LEU A 636 -30.62 45.84 -0.95
C LEU A 636 -31.48 47.06 -0.62
N LYS A 637 -32.78 46.84 -0.41
CA LYS A 637 -33.77 47.89 -0.09
C LYS A 637 -34.42 47.62 1.26
N ILE A 638 -33.98 48.38 2.26
CA ILE A 638 -34.36 48.21 3.66
C ILE A 638 -35.49 49.19 4.01
N PRO A 639 -36.66 48.73 4.50
CA PRO A 639 -37.74 49.61 4.93
C PRO A 639 -37.33 50.59 6.04
N ASP A 640 -37.94 51.78 6.04
CA ASP A 640 -37.78 52.84 7.05
C ASP A 640 -37.91 52.34 8.51
N SER A 641 -38.83 51.41 8.75
CA SER A 641 -39.14 50.80 10.05
C SER A 641 -38.02 49.96 10.64
N VAL A 642 -36.96 49.66 9.88
CA VAL A 642 -35.79 48.92 10.35
C VAL A 642 -34.88 49.83 11.19
N ARG A 643 -34.71 49.47 12.46
CA ARG A 643 -33.90 50.24 13.41
C ARG A 643 -32.42 50.27 13.02
N LYS A 644 -31.79 51.44 13.08
CA LYS A 644 -30.34 51.63 12.82
C LYS A 644 -29.48 50.56 13.51
N GLY A 645 -28.59 49.91 12.75
CA GLY A 645 -27.83 48.76 13.22
C GLY A 645 -26.70 48.31 12.27
N GLY A 646 -25.83 47.43 12.77
CA GLY A 646 -24.71 46.84 12.03
C GLY A 646 -25.03 45.41 11.56
N TYR A 647 -25.88 45.30 10.53
CA TYR A 647 -26.50 44.04 10.13
C TYR A 647 -25.57 43.09 9.37
N ARG A 648 -25.71 41.78 9.60
CA ARG A 648 -25.02 40.70 8.87
C ARG A 648 -25.99 39.59 8.47
N ALA A 649 -25.70 38.93 7.35
CA ALA A 649 -26.39 37.73 6.85
C ALA A 649 -25.37 36.73 6.29
N THR A 650 -25.76 35.47 6.15
CA THR A 650 -24.98 34.43 5.45
C THR A 650 -25.53 34.25 4.04
N LEU A 651 -24.65 34.25 3.04
CA LEU A 651 -24.93 33.81 1.66
C LEU A 651 -24.58 32.32 1.55
N THR A 652 -25.58 31.46 1.44
CA THR A 652 -25.40 30.02 1.20
C THR A 652 -25.20 29.82 -0.30
N ILE A 653 -24.11 29.17 -0.73
CA ILE A 653 -23.90 28.82 -2.15
C ILE A 653 -24.03 27.30 -2.31
N THR A 654 -24.92 26.88 -3.21
CA THR A 654 -25.16 25.48 -3.54
C THR A 654 -24.84 25.23 -5.01
N ALA A 655 -23.86 24.37 -5.28
CA ALA A 655 -23.59 23.85 -6.60
C ALA A 655 -24.16 22.43 -6.75
N LEU A 656 -24.77 22.14 -7.90
CA LEU A 656 -25.33 20.85 -8.27
C LEU A 656 -24.75 20.41 -9.61
N SER A 657 -24.45 19.13 -9.73
CA SER A 657 -23.98 18.47 -10.95
C SER A 657 -24.56 17.05 -10.98
N SER A 658 -25.01 16.58 -12.15
CA SER A 658 -25.71 15.29 -12.32
C SER A 658 -25.19 14.49 -13.50
#